data_AF-A0A3M0J9T1-F1
#
_entry.id   AF-A0A3M0J9T1-F1
#
_cell.length_a   1.000
_cell.length_b   1.000
_cell.length_c   1.000
_cell.angle_alpha   90.00
_cell.angle_beta   90.00
_cell.angle_gamma   90.00
#
_symmetry.space_group_name_H-M   'P 1'
#
loop_
_entity.id
_entity.type
_entity.pdbx_description
1 polymer ?
#
loop_
_entity_poly.entity_id
_entity_poly.type
_entity_poly.pdbx_seq_one_letter_code
_entity_poly.pdbx_strand_id
1 'polypeptide(L)'
;MPKEAGVQCVQVRPYLSFYIQLQGPQHRKDVNLLESPEDEILLTPCRESPVEDTDPSPNEEKWDFVLVSDIHEMGSEKEIKRKKYLDELSKKGFTIKKIEDTKLFYGVRAPQHIFWRYQCLLTNPNSRQQNSGAYQDVPVTTRIRVVHFILQNTVTSDLEKLHDLMKQKVFEAAFPLHKKEEITEILKKKWARWRVLFKEQPIEEIRCYFGEKVALYFAWLGWYTYLLIFAALAGLATVAAGTTVFSSSQVSKEICDANDTIMCPLCDQNCSFWVLSDTCTYAKVTHMIDNEATVVFAMFMAIWATVFLELWKRERATVATSWDLYGWDEEEEELALQLINNSQHDPRLYQHSYFRSTIVLILAVLMIMVLIGIAHALVIYRAVAMALFTQSEVNLLSKHADTIAVMTGAVLHYITIVIMTKVNWHVALFLCNLEKPRTLSQGENNFTVKIFIFQFFTNFSSLIYIAFFLGRINGHPGHYVRIAGHWRLEECHPSGCITDLFIQMAVIMLLKQTISNIMEYLVPWVSRQLRKKKKPSKKRSVILGEEEEEEDPCKKQWLKNYELNEVDVFSLFNEYLEIVIQYSFTTIFVAAFPLAPLLALINNVIEIHMDAIKMMRLRRRMVPRKAKDIGIWLQVLEAIGTLAVIGNGLVIAITSDFIPVQVYKYMYSPCTRENHTDMDCSTGYINNSLSVFHIQDFEPHTKVLPEFNGVQIKECRYRDYRNADDYTYTIQFWHIFAARLAFLILFEHVALCVKLIAAWYIPDVPQKVKNQILKEKHNNLRNELRREFSTTLSTMAPISQAGVLPKLLQYLCSVPPEFLVPAANETLRLVLGSRVELNCTVRWAGTERCQPIPAWSKDGQWLGSGSSQDTVWSGQNSSEQLLASVLQLNLTHDADFGVFACWISNATATFTLQRAEAAGHVPAVLAALLVLVLLVLLAVLYVQCRLNVLLWYRDRYGELELNDGKLYDAYVSHATAADDRKFVHFIVKPQLENRHGYKLFLDEQNILPNSEPSADLIMNVSRCRRLIVVLSVAYLEQDWCNSNFREGLWRLLELSRKPIFIVFESQYREIAHPAITLLKQHRSTVTLLVWRASSMTPSSDFWKELCLALPRKVSFPGSVGDPQTQLQEDKDPMLILHSSYLDSAGDLDPDGDLGTGLRGRVFGSPQPPRLGGRSAPRALAPSGTEEAQLRDGQRSELDVSDLGSRNYGARTDFYCLVTEDDI
;
A
#
# COMPACT_ATOMS: atom_id res chain seq x y z
N MET A 1 -44.70 59.75 -17.29
CA MET A 1 -43.46 60.04 -16.51
C MET A 1 -43.85 60.73 -15.22
N PRO A 2 -43.12 60.60 -14.10
CA PRO A 2 -42.04 59.63 -13.78
C PRO A 2 -42.23 58.90 -12.40
N LYS A 3 -41.35 57.91 -12.08
CA LYS A 3 -41.02 57.31 -10.75
C LYS A 3 -42.19 56.79 -9.86
N GLU A 4 -42.23 55.55 -9.37
CA GLU A 4 -41.25 54.82 -8.52
C GLU A 4 -41.24 53.29 -8.77
N ALA A 5 -40.43 52.51 -8.04
CA ALA A 5 -40.18 51.08 -8.32
C ALA A 5 -39.65 50.25 -7.12
N GLY A 6 -39.78 48.91 -7.22
CA GLY A 6 -39.29 47.91 -6.24
C GLY A 6 -40.38 47.45 -5.25
N VAL A 7 -40.41 46.21 -4.72
CA VAL A 7 -39.41 45.11 -4.72
C VAL A 7 -40.13 43.77 -4.89
N GLN A 8 -39.47 42.76 -5.49
CA GLN A 8 -39.89 41.36 -5.45
C GLN A 8 -38.68 40.47 -5.18
N CYS A 9 -38.76 39.57 -4.19
CA CYS A 9 -37.64 38.74 -3.76
C CYS A 9 -37.59 37.42 -4.54
N VAL A 10 -36.41 37.05 -5.04
CA VAL A 10 -36.12 35.74 -5.65
C VAL A 10 -35.15 35.00 -4.75
N GLN A 11 -35.57 33.86 -4.21
CA GLN A 11 -34.75 33.04 -3.30
C GLN A 11 -34.01 31.93 -4.06
N VAL A 12 -32.80 31.59 -3.59
CA VAL A 12 -31.83 30.74 -4.31
C VAL A 12 -32.19 29.26 -4.23
N ARG A 13 -32.11 28.56 -5.37
CA ARG A 13 -32.19 27.09 -5.45
C ARG A 13 -30.85 26.42 -5.10
N PRO A 14 -30.82 25.42 -4.22
CA PRO A 14 -29.86 24.31 -4.29
C PRO A 14 -30.21 23.41 -5.50
N TYR A 15 -29.23 22.69 -6.04
CA TYR A 15 -29.46 21.78 -7.18
C TYR A 15 -30.19 20.50 -6.75
N LEU A 16 -31.35 20.25 -7.36
CA LEU A 16 -31.99 18.93 -7.40
C LEU A 16 -31.60 18.22 -8.72
N SER A 17 -31.59 16.89 -8.71
CA SER A 17 -31.47 16.08 -9.93
C SER A 17 -32.26 14.77 -9.76
N PHE A 18 -32.80 14.28 -10.87
CA PHE A 18 -33.57 13.05 -11.08
C PHE A 18 -35.07 12.98 -10.70
N TYR A 19 -35.80 12.54 -11.73
CA TYR A 19 -37.17 12.03 -11.91
C TYR A 19 -37.19 11.71 -13.43
N ILE A 20 -37.76 10.65 -14.04
CA ILE A 20 -38.78 9.64 -13.67
C ILE A 20 -38.28 8.21 -14.03
N GLN A 21 -38.97 7.17 -13.54
CA GLN A 21 -38.72 5.73 -13.76
C GLN A 21 -39.29 5.12 -15.06
N LEU A 22 -38.69 3.98 -15.47
CA LEU A 22 -39.30 2.79 -16.11
C LEU A 22 -40.09 2.89 -17.43
N GLN A 23 -39.61 2.14 -18.44
CA GLN A 23 -40.40 1.05 -19.04
C GLN A 23 -39.53 -0.03 -19.71
N GLY A 24 -40.09 -1.24 -19.90
CA GLY A 24 -39.43 -2.41 -20.50
C GLY A 24 -39.77 -2.63 -21.98
N PRO A 25 -39.05 -3.52 -22.70
CA PRO A 25 -39.11 -3.59 -24.16
C PRO A 25 -40.25 -4.47 -24.71
N GLN A 26 -40.94 -3.97 -25.74
CA GLN A 26 -41.74 -4.78 -26.66
C GLN A 26 -41.62 -4.34 -28.13
N HIS A 27 -42.05 -5.23 -29.01
CA HIS A 27 -41.82 -5.31 -30.46
C HIS A 27 -42.03 -4.05 -31.35
N ARG A 28 -41.01 -3.78 -32.19
CA ARG A 28 -41.05 -3.87 -33.68
C ARG A 28 -41.70 -2.74 -34.53
N LYS A 29 -40.90 -2.30 -35.54
CA LYS A 29 -41.20 -1.67 -36.85
C LYS A 29 -41.34 -0.14 -36.99
N ASP A 30 -40.64 0.34 -38.03
CA ASP A 30 -40.89 1.39 -39.03
C ASP A 30 -42.03 2.43 -38.81
N VAL A 31 -41.69 3.73 -38.90
CA VAL A 31 -42.29 4.78 -39.78
C VAL A 31 -41.61 6.15 -39.53
N ASN A 32 -41.73 7.10 -40.47
CA ASN A 32 -41.03 8.41 -40.51
C ASN A 32 -41.82 9.58 -39.86
N LEU A 33 -41.09 10.70 -39.64
CA LEU A 33 -41.53 12.11 -39.67
C LEU A 33 -42.56 12.61 -38.63
N LEU A 34 -42.13 13.53 -37.74
CA LEU A 34 -42.30 14.99 -37.92
C LEU A 34 -41.42 15.79 -36.92
N GLU A 35 -41.28 17.10 -37.12
CA GLU A 35 -40.52 18.02 -36.24
C GLU A 35 -41.43 18.81 -35.27
N SER A 36 -40.94 19.08 -34.05
CA SER A 36 -41.38 20.18 -33.17
C SER A 36 -40.29 20.44 -32.10
N PRO A 37 -39.99 21.69 -31.72
CA PRO A 37 -38.99 22.01 -30.70
C PRO A 37 -39.59 22.10 -29.28
N GLU A 38 -38.79 21.81 -28.25
CA GLU A 38 -39.07 22.11 -26.84
C GLU A 38 -37.81 22.67 -26.13
N ASP A 39 -38.03 23.44 -25.06
CA ASP A 39 -37.09 24.48 -24.57
C ASP A 39 -35.82 23.98 -23.85
N GLU A 40 -34.69 24.71 -24.05
CA GLU A 40 -33.47 24.53 -23.27
C GLU A 40 -33.59 25.12 -21.85
N ILE A 41 -33.31 24.32 -20.82
CA ILE A 41 -33.18 24.81 -19.44
C ILE A 41 -31.82 25.51 -19.27
N LEU A 42 -31.87 26.83 -19.09
CA LEU A 42 -30.70 27.71 -19.02
C LEU A 42 -29.77 27.40 -17.83
N LEU A 43 -28.69 26.65 -18.09
CA LEU A 43 -27.48 26.69 -17.27
C LEU A 43 -26.86 28.10 -17.36
N THR A 44 -26.48 28.69 -16.22
CA THR A 44 -25.86 30.02 -16.19
C THR A 44 -24.61 30.07 -17.07
N PRO A 45 -24.60 30.87 -18.15
CA PRO A 45 -23.57 30.77 -19.17
C PRO A 45 -22.21 31.27 -18.68
N CYS A 46 -21.14 30.59 -19.10
CA CYS A 46 -19.85 31.24 -19.25
C CYS A 46 -20.04 32.34 -20.32
N ARG A 47 -20.22 33.59 -19.87
CA ARG A 47 -20.65 34.70 -20.74
C ARG A 47 -19.63 34.95 -21.84
N GLU A 48 -19.93 34.49 -23.05
CA GLU A 48 -19.08 34.69 -24.22
C GLU A 48 -19.13 36.16 -24.64
N SER A 49 -18.11 36.92 -24.23
CA SER A 49 -17.78 38.20 -24.85
C SER A 49 -17.19 37.92 -26.24
N PRO A 50 -17.76 38.47 -27.33
CA PRO A 50 -17.13 38.36 -28.63
C PRO A 50 -15.79 39.09 -28.61
N VAL A 51 -14.71 38.32 -28.72
CA VAL A 51 -13.37 38.84 -29.04
C VAL A 51 -13.24 38.72 -30.55
N GLU A 52 -13.02 39.83 -31.24
CA GLU A 52 -12.69 39.80 -32.66
C GLU A 52 -11.32 39.13 -32.84
N ASP A 53 -11.29 37.96 -33.48
CA ASP A 53 -10.05 37.28 -33.88
C ASP A 53 -9.38 38.12 -35.00
N THR A 54 -8.60 39.13 -34.61
CA THR A 54 -7.76 39.89 -35.55
C THR A 54 -6.68 38.96 -36.12
N ASP A 55 -6.68 38.77 -37.44
CA ASP A 55 -5.72 37.91 -38.14
C ASP A 55 -4.27 38.23 -37.76
N PRO A 56 -3.49 37.26 -37.24
CA PRO A 56 -2.08 37.47 -36.96
C PRO A 56 -1.28 37.55 -38.27
N SER A 57 -0.27 38.43 -38.30
CA SER A 57 0.56 38.63 -39.49
C SER A 57 1.25 37.33 -39.96
N PRO A 58 1.42 37.12 -41.28
CA PRO A 58 1.70 35.79 -41.86
C PRO A 58 3.08 35.18 -41.53
N ASN A 59 3.93 35.85 -40.75
CA ASN A 59 5.33 35.47 -40.55
C ASN A 59 5.61 34.60 -39.31
N GLU A 60 4.64 34.36 -38.41
CA GLU A 60 4.81 33.42 -37.27
C GLU A 60 3.60 32.50 -37.01
N GLU A 61 3.15 31.75 -38.02
CA GLU A 61 2.13 30.71 -37.84
C GLU A 61 2.62 29.54 -36.96
N LYS A 62 2.28 29.57 -35.67
CA LYS A 62 2.59 28.50 -34.70
C LYS A 62 1.52 27.39 -34.75
N TRP A 63 1.82 26.33 -35.51
CA TRP A 63 0.98 25.14 -35.68
C TRP A 63 1.04 24.20 -34.48
N ASP A 64 -0.13 23.77 -33.96
CA ASP A 64 -0.24 22.88 -32.80
C ASP A 64 0.07 21.41 -33.17
N PHE A 65 -0.45 20.94 -34.31
CA PHE A 65 -0.30 19.56 -34.82
C PHE A 65 -0.03 19.52 -36.32
N VAL A 66 0.52 18.39 -36.80
CA VAL A 66 0.57 18.04 -38.23
C VAL A 66 0.00 16.64 -38.44
N LEU A 67 -0.93 16.53 -39.40
CA LEU A 67 -1.42 15.27 -39.96
C LEU A 67 -0.73 15.02 -41.32
N VAL A 68 -0.44 13.76 -41.63
CA VAL A 68 0.19 13.34 -42.89
C VAL A 68 -0.65 12.25 -43.53
N SER A 69 -0.87 12.34 -44.84
CA SER A 69 -1.49 11.28 -45.65
C SER A 69 -0.80 11.15 -47.00
N ASP A 70 -0.83 9.95 -47.58
CA ASP A 70 -0.40 9.75 -48.95
C ASP A 70 -1.30 10.51 -49.93
N ILE A 71 -0.76 10.82 -51.11
CA ILE A 71 -1.59 11.25 -52.23
C ILE A 71 -2.47 10.04 -52.62
N HIS A 72 -3.76 10.29 -52.80
CA HIS A 72 -4.76 9.28 -53.14
C HIS A 72 -5.51 9.74 -54.38
N GLU A 73 -5.99 8.78 -55.18
CA GLU A 73 -6.75 9.08 -56.40
C GLU A 73 -8.03 9.88 -56.08
N MET A 74 -8.34 10.85 -56.95
CA MET A 74 -9.49 11.74 -56.82
C MET A 74 -10.79 10.91 -56.77
N GLY A 75 -11.58 11.10 -55.70
CA GLY A 75 -12.82 10.36 -55.48
C GLY A 75 -12.67 8.97 -54.86
N SER A 76 -11.45 8.54 -54.49
CA SER A 76 -11.25 7.30 -53.72
C SER A 76 -11.91 7.37 -52.33
N GLU A 77 -12.38 6.23 -51.80
CA GLU A 77 -13.00 6.14 -50.46
C GLU A 77 -12.13 6.80 -49.37
N LYS A 78 -10.81 6.62 -49.47
CA LYS A 78 -9.84 7.21 -48.54
C LYS A 78 -9.77 8.72 -48.65
N GLU A 79 -9.84 9.29 -49.86
CA GLU A 79 -9.92 10.73 -50.00
C GLU A 79 -11.22 11.27 -49.42
N ILE A 80 -12.35 10.59 -49.66
CA ILE A 80 -13.66 10.98 -49.13
C ILE A 80 -13.65 10.97 -47.60
N LYS A 81 -13.16 9.89 -46.98
CA LYS A 81 -12.98 9.80 -45.51
C LYS A 81 -12.05 10.87 -44.95
N ARG A 82 -10.94 11.16 -45.65
CA ARG A 82 -10.02 12.26 -45.29
C ARG A 82 -10.71 13.62 -45.33
N LYS A 83 -11.49 13.91 -46.38
CA LYS A 83 -12.26 15.15 -46.51
C LYS A 83 -13.30 15.27 -45.38
N LYS A 84 -14.18 14.28 -45.21
CA LYS A 84 -15.16 14.23 -44.10
C LYS A 84 -14.53 14.55 -42.74
N TYR A 85 -13.41 13.91 -42.40
CA TYR A 85 -12.74 14.13 -41.11
C TYR A 85 -12.15 15.55 -40.97
N LEU A 86 -11.58 16.12 -42.03
CA LEU A 86 -11.09 17.51 -42.02
C LEU A 86 -12.27 18.51 -41.97
N ASP A 87 -13.40 18.20 -42.60
CA ASP A 87 -14.62 19.01 -42.57
C ASP A 87 -15.25 19.02 -41.15
N GLU A 88 -15.25 17.90 -40.42
CA GLU A 88 -15.67 17.86 -39.01
C GLU A 88 -14.73 18.67 -38.08
N LEU A 89 -13.43 18.75 -38.38
CA LEU A 89 -12.52 19.66 -37.66
C LEU A 89 -12.78 21.13 -38.02
N SER A 90 -13.07 21.43 -39.29
CA SER A 90 -13.46 22.77 -39.75
C SER A 90 -14.74 23.25 -39.04
N LYS A 91 -15.78 22.41 -38.92
CA LYS A 91 -16.99 22.69 -38.14
C LYS A 91 -16.72 22.99 -36.66
N LYS A 92 -15.66 22.42 -36.08
CA LYS A 92 -15.18 22.71 -34.71
C LYS A 92 -14.27 23.95 -34.63
N GLY A 93 -14.17 24.74 -35.70
CA GLY A 93 -13.42 25.99 -35.75
C GLY A 93 -11.89 25.84 -35.88
N PHE A 94 -11.38 24.65 -36.24
CA PHE A 94 -9.93 24.46 -36.42
C PHE A 94 -9.43 25.08 -37.73
N THR A 95 -8.34 25.83 -37.65
CA THR A 95 -7.64 26.33 -38.84
C THR A 95 -6.70 25.27 -39.38
N ILE A 96 -6.71 25.05 -40.71
CA ILE A 96 -6.01 23.94 -41.37
C ILE A 96 -5.25 24.45 -42.60
N LYS A 97 -3.92 24.35 -42.60
CA LYS A 97 -3.05 24.67 -43.75
C LYS A 97 -2.58 23.40 -44.45
N LYS A 98 -2.98 23.22 -45.72
CA LYS A 98 -2.46 22.16 -46.60
C LYS A 98 -1.10 22.56 -47.16
N ILE A 99 -0.11 21.67 -47.09
CA ILE A 99 1.16 21.77 -47.82
C ILE A 99 1.37 20.48 -48.62
N GLU A 100 1.79 20.62 -49.88
CA GLU A 100 1.97 19.52 -50.82
C GLU A 100 3.46 19.29 -51.16
N ASP A 101 3.81 18.00 -51.31
CA ASP A 101 5.15 17.49 -51.60
C ASP A 101 4.99 16.06 -52.15
N THR A 102 5.94 15.16 -51.90
CA THR A 102 5.79 13.71 -52.03
C THR A 102 4.64 13.09 -51.23
N LYS A 103 4.09 13.83 -50.26
CA LYS A 103 2.89 13.50 -49.46
C LYS A 103 2.10 14.77 -49.14
N LEU A 104 0.85 14.60 -48.69
CA LEU A 104 0.01 15.70 -48.21
C LEU A 104 0.21 15.90 -46.71
N PHE A 105 0.57 17.12 -46.33
CA PHE A 105 0.70 17.55 -44.93
C PHE A 105 -0.39 18.56 -44.60
N TYR A 106 -1.04 18.39 -43.45
CA TYR A 106 -2.05 19.31 -42.94
C TYR A 106 -1.60 19.82 -41.57
N GLY A 107 -1.19 21.09 -41.51
CA GLY A 107 -0.99 21.79 -40.25
C GLY A 107 -2.35 22.10 -39.63
N VAL A 108 -2.52 21.79 -38.36
CA VAL A 108 -3.77 22.01 -37.60
C VAL A 108 -3.47 22.92 -36.41
N ARG A 109 -4.28 23.97 -36.25
CA ARG A 109 -4.20 24.94 -35.15
C ARG A 109 -5.59 25.19 -34.58
N ALA A 110 -5.70 25.24 -33.26
CA ALA A 110 -6.98 25.42 -32.58
C ALA A 110 -7.27 26.88 -32.22
N PRO A 111 -8.54 27.31 -32.30
CA PRO A 111 -8.99 28.65 -31.94
C PRO A 111 -8.91 28.87 -30.42
N GLN A 112 -8.77 30.13 -30.01
CA GLN A 112 -8.42 30.46 -28.63
C GLN A 112 -9.55 30.14 -27.63
N HIS A 113 -10.81 30.21 -28.05
CA HIS A 113 -11.99 29.97 -27.20
C HIS A 113 -12.05 28.56 -26.60
N ILE A 114 -11.48 27.53 -27.26
CA ILE A 114 -11.45 26.15 -26.74
C ILE A 114 -10.64 26.09 -25.44
N PHE A 115 -9.51 26.80 -25.39
CA PHE A 115 -8.66 26.82 -24.21
C PHE A 115 -9.23 27.69 -23.09
N TRP A 116 -9.98 28.74 -23.44
CA TRP A 116 -10.77 29.51 -22.48
C TRP A 116 -11.87 28.66 -21.82
N ARG A 117 -12.65 27.89 -22.60
CA ARG A 117 -13.65 26.94 -22.07
C ARG A 117 -13.00 25.88 -21.17
N TYR A 118 -11.84 25.34 -21.56
CA TYR A 118 -11.04 24.43 -20.73
C TYR A 118 -10.60 25.06 -19.39
N GLN A 119 -10.08 26.29 -19.41
CA GLN A 119 -9.73 27.03 -18.19
C GLN A 119 -10.96 27.28 -17.32
N CYS A 120 -12.09 27.70 -17.91
CA CYS A 120 -13.32 28.00 -17.17
C CYS A 120 -13.90 26.78 -16.44
N LEU A 121 -13.89 25.61 -17.08
CA LEU A 121 -14.40 24.36 -16.47
C LEU A 121 -13.57 23.94 -15.26
N LEU A 122 -12.23 23.89 -15.40
CA LEU A 122 -11.31 23.47 -14.34
C LEU A 122 -11.00 24.56 -13.29
N THR A 123 -11.52 25.78 -13.47
CA THR A 123 -11.34 26.88 -12.51
C THR A 123 -12.56 26.97 -11.59
N ASN A 124 -12.32 26.81 -10.28
CA ASN A 124 -13.32 26.99 -9.21
C ASN A 124 -14.17 28.26 -9.43
N PRO A 125 -15.51 28.22 -9.22
CA PRO A 125 -16.37 29.38 -9.48
C PRO A 125 -15.93 30.63 -8.73
N ASN A 126 -15.41 30.48 -7.51
CA ASN A 126 -15.00 31.58 -6.64
C ASN A 126 -13.71 32.30 -7.10
N SER A 127 -12.88 31.71 -7.98
CA SER A 127 -11.72 32.41 -8.58
C SER A 127 -12.02 33.06 -9.93
N ARG A 128 -13.09 32.64 -10.64
CA ARG A 128 -13.54 33.24 -11.91
C ARG A 128 -13.82 34.75 -11.78
N GLN A 129 -14.28 35.17 -10.61
CA GLN A 129 -14.67 36.56 -10.34
C GLN A 129 -13.49 37.49 -10.00
N GLN A 130 -12.27 36.96 -9.85
CA GLN A 130 -11.09 37.74 -9.43
C GLN A 130 -10.08 37.99 -10.57
N ASN A 131 -10.09 37.17 -11.62
CA ASN A 131 -9.17 37.24 -12.77
C ASN A 131 -9.80 37.82 -14.04
N SER A 132 -10.92 38.55 -13.94
CA SER A 132 -11.71 39.08 -15.07
C SER A 132 -11.00 40.15 -15.94
N GLY A 133 -9.70 40.37 -15.77
CA GLY A 133 -8.85 41.22 -16.60
C GLY A 133 -7.44 40.65 -16.86
N ALA A 134 -7.18 39.38 -16.52
CA ALA A 134 -5.86 38.76 -16.65
C ALA A 134 -5.91 37.56 -17.61
N TYR A 135 -5.69 37.82 -18.90
CA TYR A 135 -5.66 36.79 -19.93
C TYR A 135 -4.36 35.98 -19.82
N GLN A 136 -4.42 34.84 -19.10
CA GLN A 136 -3.23 34.06 -18.80
C GLN A 136 -2.91 33.06 -19.93
N ASP A 137 -1.83 33.36 -20.65
CA ASP A 137 -1.37 32.61 -21.82
C ASP A 137 -1.24 31.11 -21.56
N VAL A 138 -1.93 30.31 -22.38
CA VAL A 138 -2.09 28.87 -22.16
C VAL A 138 -0.79 28.15 -22.52
N PRO A 139 -0.15 27.40 -21.60
CA PRO A 139 1.10 26.71 -21.88
C PRO A 139 1.02 25.81 -23.11
N VAL A 140 2.06 25.83 -23.96
CA VAL A 140 2.11 25.07 -25.22
C VAL A 140 1.92 23.56 -24.99
N THR A 141 2.35 23.04 -23.82
CA THR A 141 2.09 21.66 -23.41
C THR A 141 0.60 21.37 -23.23
N THR A 142 -0.16 22.29 -22.61
CA THR A 142 -1.61 22.20 -22.48
C THR A 142 -2.30 22.40 -23.83
N ARG A 143 -1.85 23.34 -24.69
CA ARG A 143 -2.40 23.48 -26.04
C ARG A 143 -2.34 22.16 -26.82
N ILE A 144 -1.14 21.58 -26.93
CA ILE A 144 -0.91 20.30 -27.63
C ILE A 144 -1.78 19.19 -27.02
N ARG A 145 -1.89 19.12 -25.70
CA ARG A 145 -2.65 18.09 -24.98
C ARG A 145 -4.16 18.14 -25.24
N VAL A 146 -4.76 19.34 -25.20
CA VAL A 146 -6.19 19.54 -25.53
C VAL A 146 -6.46 19.25 -27.01
N VAL A 147 -5.63 19.77 -27.92
CA VAL A 147 -5.76 19.52 -29.37
C VAL A 147 -5.65 18.03 -29.70
N HIS A 148 -4.69 17.33 -29.11
CA HIS A 148 -4.54 15.89 -29.26
C HIS A 148 -5.80 15.11 -28.81
N PHE A 149 -6.39 15.48 -27.67
CA PHE A 149 -7.60 14.83 -27.17
C PHE A 149 -8.77 15.00 -28.15
N ILE A 150 -8.98 16.21 -28.67
CA ILE A 150 -10.05 16.51 -29.64
C ILE A 150 -9.80 15.79 -30.97
N LEU A 151 -8.55 15.73 -31.45
CA LEU A 151 -8.19 14.95 -32.65
C LEU A 151 -8.45 13.45 -32.48
N GLN A 152 -8.13 12.86 -31.32
CA GLN A 152 -8.39 11.44 -31.08
C GLN A 152 -9.87 11.10 -30.84
N ASN A 153 -10.66 12.03 -30.32
CA ASN A 153 -12.07 11.79 -29.94
C ASN A 153 -13.11 12.48 -30.82
N THR A 154 -12.71 13.22 -31.85
CA THR A 154 -13.62 13.62 -32.93
C THR A 154 -14.01 12.39 -33.74
N VAL A 155 -15.31 12.26 -33.97
CA VAL A 155 -15.95 11.11 -34.60
C VAL A 155 -16.51 11.58 -35.95
N THR A 156 -16.20 10.84 -37.00
CA THR A 156 -16.69 11.13 -38.37
C THR A 156 -18.18 10.74 -38.46
N SER A 157 -18.91 11.24 -39.46
CA SER A 157 -20.31 10.85 -39.72
C SER A 157 -20.50 9.32 -39.84
N ASP A 158 -19.45 8.60 -40.25
CA ASP A 158 -19.42 7.14 -40.40
C ASP A 158 -19.03 6.40 -39.09
N LEU A 159 -19.08 7.09 -37.94
CA LEU A 159 -18.64 6.65 -36.60
C LEU A 159 -17.13 6.33 -36.44
N GLU A 160 -16.32 6.47 -37.49
CA GLU A 160 -14.86 6.26 -37.45
C GLU A 160 -14.10 7.38 -36.71
N LYS A 161 -13.12 7.01 -35.87
CA LYS A 161 -12.18 7.95 -35.21
C LYS A 161 -10.84 8.02 -35.95
N LEU A 162 -10.02 9.02 -35.60
CA LEU A 162 -8.65 9.18 -36.14
C LEU A 162 -7.79 7.91 -36.04
N HIS A 163 -7.91 7.12 -34.97
CA HIS A 163 -7.17 5.86 -34.84
C HIS A 163 -7.58 4.83 -35.89
N ASP A 164 -8.87 4.74 -36.21
CA ASP A 164 -9.39 3.83 -37.24
C ASP A 164 -8.98 4.29 -38.65
N LEU A 165 -9.03 5.61 -38.89
CA LEU A 165 -8.54 6.24 -40.12
C LEU A 165 -7.02 6.01 -40.31
N MET A 166 -6.22 6.04 -39.24
CA MET A 166 -4.80 5.66 -39.29
C MET A 166 -4.62 4.16 -39.57
N LYS A 167 -5.40 3.29 -38.94
CA LYS A 167 -5.37 1.84 -39.17
C LYS A 167 -5.76 1.46 -40.61
N GLN A 168 -6.68 2.20 -41.22
CA GLN A 168 -7.07 2.07 -42.64
C GLN A 168 -6.04 2.68 -43.61
N LYS A 169 -5.01 3.40 -43.10
CA LYS A 169 -4.08 4.23 -43.88
C LYS A 169 -4.81 5.27 -44.75
N VAL A 170 -5.71 6.03 -44.14
CA VAL A 170 -6.28 7.29 -44.67
C VAL A 170 -5.40 8.46 -44.23
N PHE A 171 -4.99 8.45 -42.96
CA PHE A 171 -3.81 9.16 -42.48
C PHE A 171 -2.69 8.16 -42.21
N GLU A 172 -1.44 8.56 -42.41
CA GLU A 172 -0.26 7.77 -42.07
C GLU A 172 0.24 8.13 -40.66
N ALA A 173 0.30 9.43 -40.34
CA ALA A 173 0.88 9.92 -39.10
C ALA A 173 0.18 11.18 -38.60
N ALA A 174 0.09 11.32 -37.28
CA ALA A 174 -0.30 12.53 -36.57
C ALA A 174 0.75 12.82 -35.49
N PHE A 175 1.30 14.03 -35.43
CA PHE A 175 2.31 14.38 -34.42
C PHE A 175 2.38 15.88 -34.11
N PRO A 176 2.72 16.26 -32.87
CA PRO A 176 3.06 17.65 -32.53
C PRO A 176 4.50 17.98 -32.97
N LEU A 177 4.75 19.25 -33.26
CA LEU A 177 6.04 19.71 -33.78
C LEU A 177 7.10 19.93 -32.68
N HIS A 178 8.34 19.56 -33.01
CA HIS A 178 9.52 20.04 -32.30
C HIS A 178 9.84 21.50 -32.69
N LYS A 179 9.98 22.39 -31.69
CA LYS A 179 10.49 23.77 -31.86
C LYS A 179 12.02 23.76 -32.00
N LYS A 180 12.57 24.49 -32.99
CA LYS A 180 14.00 24.43 -33.33
C LYS A 180 14.89 25.09 -32.26
N GLU A 181 14.51 26.26 -31.74
CA GLU A 181 15.31 27.03 -30.77
C GLU A 181 15.39 26.38 -29.38
N GLU A 182 14.26 26.20 -28.68
CA GLU A 182 14.19 25.65 -27.30
C GLU A 182 15.03 24.37 -27.13
N ILE A 183 14.90 23.47 -28.10
CA ILE A 183 15.64 22.21 -28.19
C ILE A 183 17.16 22.45 -28.28
N THR A 184 17.59 23.45 -29.04
CA THR A 184 18.98 23.62 -29.47
C THR A 184 19.76 24.58 -28.57
N GLU A 185 19.10 25.58 -28.01
CA GLU A 185 19.66 26.49 -27.02
C GLU A 185 19.76 25.86 -25.63
N ILE A 186 18.70 25.19 -25.14
CA ILE A 186 18.60 24.83 -23.73
C ILE A 186 18.90 23.33 -23.54
N LEU A 187 17.97 22.46 -23.94
CA LEU A 187 17.99 21.03 -23.61
C LEU A 187 19.19 20.28 -24.25
N LYS A 188 19.59 20.61 -25.49
CA LYS A 188 20.82 20.07 -26.12
C LYS A 188 22.12 20.66 -25.57
N LYS A 189 22.10 21.77 -24.82
CA LYS A 189 23.32 22.31 -24.17
C LYS A 189 23.49 21.76 -22.76
N LYS A 190 22.40 21.68 -21.98
CA LYS A 190 22.41 21.32 -20.55
C LYS A 190 22.28 19.82 -20.25
N TRP A 191 21.59 19.03 -21.08
CA TRP A 191 21.12 17.69 -20.68
C TRP A 191 21.47 16.58 -21.68
N ALA A 192 21.08 16.72 -22.95
CA ALA A 192 21.27 15.66 -23.96
C ALA A 192 22.70 15.60 -24.56
N ARG A 193 23.74 15.47 -23.72
CA ARG A 193 25.16 15.31 -24.10
C ARG A 193 25.97 14.47 -23.09
N TRP A 194 26.74 13.51 -23.59
CA TRP A 194 27.74 12.75 -22.83
C TRP A 194 28.77 13.59 -22.04
N ARG A 195 29.13 14.79 -22.52
CA ARG A 195 30.04 15.71 -21.80
C ARG A 195 29.43 16.36 -20.54
N VAL A 196 28.21 15.99 -20.16
CA VAL A 196 27.43 16.61 -19.09
C VAL A 196 26.87 15.55 -18.11
N LEU A 197 27.46 14.35 -18.12
CA LEU A 197 27.02 13.14 -17.40
C LEU A 197 26.81 13.31 -15.88
N PHE A 198 27.54 14.24 -15.26
CA PHE A 198 27.55 14.47 -13.81
C PHE A 198 26.96 15.83 -13.39
N LYS A 199 26.07 16.41 -14.20
CA LYS A 199 25.32 17.62 -13.81
C LYS A 199 23.86 17.30 -13.47
N GLU A 200 23.30 18.12 -12.60
CA GLU A 200 21.88 18.07 -12.23
C GLU A 200 20.96 18.18 -13.46
N GLN A 201 19.85 17.45 -13.42
CA GLN A 201 18.89 17.41 -14.51
C GLN A 201 17.96 18.64 -14.47
N PRO A 202 17.72 19.34 -15.59
CA PRO A 202 16.84 20.51 -15.63
C PRO A 202 15.36 20.09 -15.71
N ILE A 203 14.84 19.48 -14.65
CA ILE A 203 13.47 18.91 -14.59
C ILE A 203 12.40 19.93 -15.01
N GLU A 204 12.54 21.19 -14.62
CA GLU A 204 11.58 22.25 -14.97
C GLU A 204 11.57 22.60 -16.48
N GLU A 205 12.74 22.59 -17.12
CA GLU A 205 12.86 22.81 -18.57
C GLU A 205 12.31 21.61 -19.36
N ILE A 206 12.44 20.40 -18.80
CA ILE A 206 11.82 19.17 -19.31
C ILE A 206 10.30 19.24 -19.16
N ARG A 207 9.78 19.71 -18.01
CA ARG A 207 8.34 19.91 -17.75
C ARG A 207 7.70 20.85 -18.75
N CYS A 208 8.29 22.02 -18.96
CA CYS A 208 7.79 23.02 -19.90
C CYS A 208 7.80 22.54 -21.36
N TYR A 209 8.61 21.53 -21.70
CA TYR A 209 8.74 21.03 -23.08
C TYR A 209 7.96 19.73 -23.36
N PHE A 210 8.03 18.74 -22.48
CA PHE A 210 7.41 17.41 -22.65
C PHE A 210 6.18 17.17 -21.77
N GLY A 211 5.90 18.04 -20.79
CA GLY A 211 4.84 17.84 -19.81
C GLY A 211 5.27 17.05 -18.57
N GLU A 212 4.35 16.99 -17.62
CA GLU A 212 4.59 16.64 -16.23
C GLU A 212 4.84 15.13 -16.06
N LYS A 213 4.11 14.26 -16.78
CA LYS A 213 4.29 12.79 -16.74
C LYS A 213 5.70 12.35 -17.21
N VAL A 214 6.33 13.11 -18.12
CA VAL A 214 7.72 12.87 -18.58
C VAL A 214 8.75 13.50 -17.64
N ALA A 215 8.52 14.72 -17.15
CA ALA A 215 9.40 15.35 -16.17
C ALA A 215 9.48 14.54 -14.86
N LEU A 216 8.37 13.95 -14.44
CA LEU A 216 8.31 13.13 -13.23
C LEU A 216 9.09 11.81 -13.37
N TYR A 217 9.12 11.21 -14.56
CA TYR A 217 9.97 10.05 -14.84
C TYR A 217 11.45 10.37 -14.61
N PHE A 218 11.95 11.49 -15.17
CA PHE A 218 13.34 11.90 -14.97
C PHE A 218 13.65 12.36 -13.54
N ALA A 219 12.68 12.93 -12.83
CA ALA A 219 12.79 13.24 -11.40
C ALA A 219 12.90 11.96 -10.55
N TRP A 220 12.04 10.97 -10.79
CA TRP A 220 12.08 9.66 -10.11
C TRP A 220 13.38 8.90 -10.41
N LEU A 221 13.75 8.79 -11.69
CA LEU A 221 14.97 8.12 -12.12
C LEU A 221 16.21 8.81 -11.56
N GLY A 222 16.22 10.15 -11.51
CA GLY A 222 17.27 10.92 -10.83
C GLY A 222 17.36 10.62 -9.33
N TRP A 223 16.23 10.60 -8.63
CA TRP A 223 16.15 10.29 -7.19
C TRP A 223 16.60 8.87 -6.86
N TYR A 224 16.15 7.89 -7.65
CA TYR A 224 16.58 6.50 -7.58
C TYR A 224 18.09 6.35 -7.80
N THR A 225 18.63 7.04 -8.81
CA THR A 225 20.07 7.04 -9.11
C THR A 225 20.90 7.68 -7.99
N TYR A 226 20.42 8.78 -7.40
CA TYR A 226 21.08 9.41 -6.24
C TYR A 226 21.13 8.47 -5.03
N LEU A 227 20.00 7.84 -4.67
CA LEU A 227 19.96 6.94 -3.51
C LEU A 227 20.68 5.61 -3.76
N LEU A 228 20.78 5.14 -5.00
CA LEU A 228 21.63 3.99 -5.38
C LEU A 228 23.11 4.20 -5.07
N ILE A 229 23.62 5.44 -4.97
CA ILE A 229 25.02 5.70 -4.60
C ILE A 229 25.34 5.11 -3.23
N PHE A 230 24.46 5.28 -2.24
CA PHE A 230 24.65 4.72 -0.90
C PHE A 230 24.61 3.18 -0.91
N ALA A 231 23.73 2.58 -1.70
CA ALA A 231 23.66 1.12 -1.87
C ALA A 231 24.89 0.55 -2.59
N ALA A 232 25.38 1.22 -3.63
CA ALA A 232 26.59 0.84 -4.35
C ALA A 232 27.85 0.93 -3.47
N LEU A 233 27.96 1.96 -2.63
CA LEU A 233 29.05 2.11 -1.66
C LEU A 233 29.02 1.01 -0.58
N ALA A 234 27.84 0.69 -0.04
CA ALA A 234 27.69 -0.40 0.94
C ALA A 234 27.97 -1.78 0.32
N GLY A 235 27.53 -2.04 -0.92
CA GLY A 235 27.82 -3.27 -1.64
C GLY A 235 29.30 -3.43 -1.97
N LEU A 236 29.96 -2.34 -2.41
CA LEU A 236 31.41 -2.31 -2.65
C LEU A 236 32.20 -2.56 -1.36
N ALA A 237 31.79 -1.94 -0.23
CA ALA A 237 32.41 -2.17 1.08
C ALA A 237 32.24 -3.63 1.55
N THR A 238 31.09 -4.25 1.26
CA THR A 238 30.82 -5.66 1.59
C THR A 238 31.75 -6.62 0.83
N VAL A 239 31.97 -6.38 -0.46
CA VAL A 239 32.92 -7.16 -1.28
C VAL A 239 34.38 -6.85 -0.92
N ALA A 240 34.69 -5.61 -0.55
CA ALA A 240 36.01 -5.26 -0.02
C ALA A 240 36.30 -5.99 1.29
N ALA A 241 35.33 -6.08 2.21
CA ALA A 241 35.45 -6.87 3.42
C ALA A 241 35.67 -8.37 3.10
N GLY A 242 34.78 -8.96 2.29
CA GLY A 242 34.86 -10.37 1.86
C GLY A 242 36.18 -10.73 1.15
N THR A 243 36.78 -9.80 0.41
CA THR A 243 38.12 -9.99 -0.17
C THR A 243 39.23 -9.81 0.87
N THR A 244 39.22 -8.80 1.74
CA THR A 244 40.28 -8.67 2.78
C THR A 244 40.34 -9.88 3.73
N VAL A 245 39.23 -10.59 3.93
CA VAL A 245 39.14 -11.77 4.81
C VAL A 245 39.34 -13.10 4.04
N PHE A 246 39.42 -13.12 2.70
CA PHE A 246 39.43 -14.38 1.92
C PHE A 246 40.55 -15.34 2.36
N SER A 247 41.73 -14.81 2.71
CA SER A 247 42.92 -15.60 3.07
C SER A 247 42.85 -16.24 4.45
N SER A 248 41.97 -15.74 5.32
CA SER A 248 41.80 -16.27 6.68
C SER A 248 40.84 -17.47 6.72
N SER A 249 39.90 -17.55 5.77
CA SER A 249 38.77 -18.50 5.78
C SER A 249 39.18 -19.99 5.87
N GLN A 250 38.90 -20.62 7.02
CA GLN A 250 39.24 -22.03 7.27
C GLN A 250 38.52 -23.00 6.30
N VAL A 251 37.26 -22.74 6.00
CA VAL A 251 36.44 -23.58 5.10
C VAL A 251 37.00 -23.61 3.67
N SER A 252 37.49 -22.48 3.15
CA SER A 252 38.09 -22.43 1.81
C SER A 252 39.50 -23.01 1.78
N LYS A 253 40.27 -22.97 2.88
CA LYS A 253 41.54 -23.70 3.00
C LYS A 253 41.29 -25.21 2.92
N GLU A 254 40.37 -25.73 3.75
CA GLU A 254 39.99 -27.16 3.76
C GLU A 254 39.58 -27.68 2.38
N ILE A 255 38.79 -26.91 1.61
CA ILE A 255 38.45 -27.28 0.22
C ILE A 255 39.68 -27.34 -0.68
N CYS A 256 40.58 -26.35 -0.60
CA CYS A 256 41.77 -26.28 -1.45
C CYS A 256 42.85 -27.33 -1.10
N ASP A 257 42.95 -27.74 0.16
CA ASP A 257 43.96 -28.68 0.64
C ASP A 257 43.52 -30.16 0.51
N ALA A 258 42.21 -30.43 0.35
CA ALA A 258 41.61 -31.77 0.41
C ALA A 258 41.78 -32.63 -0.88
N ASN A 259 43.03 -32.80 -1.32
CA ASN A 259 43.42 -33.58 -2.51
C ASN A 259 43.06 -35.08 -2.42
N ASP A 260 42.91 -35.64 -1.22
CA ASP A 260 42.56 -37.05 -1.02
C ASP A 260 41.04 -37.30 -0.99
N THR A 261 40.21 -36.25 -1.02
CA THR A 261 38.74 -36.40 -0.91
C THR A 261 38.08 -36.59 -2.27
N ILE A 262 37.76 -37.86 -2.56
CA ILE A 262 37.12 -38.28 -3.81
C ILE A 262 35.60 -38.09 -3.71
N MET A 263 35.03 -37.36 -4.66
CA MET A 263 33.61 -37.02 -4.71
C MET A 263 32.85 -37.88 -5.71
N CYS A 264 31.58 -38.18 -5.42
CA CYS A 264 30.73 -38.99 -6.28
C CYS A 264 30.43 -38.30 -7.64
N PRO A 265 30.28 -39.06 -8.74
CA PRO A 265 30.10 -38.50 -10.08
C PRO A 265 28.73 -37.86 -10.28
N LEU A 266 28.74 -36.71 -10.96
CA LEU A 266 27.58 -35.84 -11.24
C LEU A 266 26.63 -36.41 -12.33
N CYS A 267 26.97 -37.53 -12.96
CA CYS A 267 26.22 -38.11 -14.08
C CYS A 267 26.38 -39.63 -14.19
N ASP A 268 25.40 -40.28 -14.84
CA ASP A 268 25.09 -41.70 -14.60
C ASP A 268 25.77 -42.68 -15.58
N GLN A 269 26.46 -42.18 -16.62
CA GLN A 269 27.15 -43.00 -17.63
C GLN A 269 28.45 -42.34 -18.08
N ASN A 270 29.54 -43.11 -18.11
CA ASN A 270 30.88 -42.71 -18.56
C ASN A 270 31.50 -41.50 -17.81
N CYS A 271 30.98 -41.16 -16.63
CA CYS A 271 31.50 -40.08 -15.80
C CYS A 271 32.53 -40.62 -14.80
N SER A 272 33.69 -39.97 -14.70
CA SER A 272 34.71 -40.27 -13.70
C SER A 272 34.34 -39.66 -12.34
N PHE A 273 34.96 -40.19 -11.29
CA PHE A 273 35.10 -39.48 -10.03
C PHE A 273 35.95 -38.20 -10.22
N TRP A 274 35.89 -37.29 -9.26
CA TRP A 274 36.59 -36.00 -9.27
C TRP A 274 37.02 -35.61 -7.83
N VAL A 275 37.97 -34.68 -7.70
CA VAL A 275 38.60 -34.33 -6.42
C VAL A 275 38.10 -32.97 -5.93
N LEU A 276 37.87 -32.83 -4.63
CA LEU A 276 37.30 -31.59 -4.07
C LEU A 276 38.15 -30.34 -4.33
N SER A 277 39.48 -30.48 -4.34
CA SER A 277 40.42 -29.36 -4.54
C SER A 277 40.34 -28.71 -5.92
N ASP A 278 39.81 -29.39 -6.95
CA ASP A 278 39.52 -28.79 -8.25
C ASP A 278 38.53 -27.61 -8.15
N THR A 279 37.68 -27.60 -7.11
CA THR A 279 36.68 -26.54 -6.87
C THR A 279 37.21 -25.33 -6.08
N CYS A 280 38.49 -25.33 -5.71
CA CYS A 280 39.15 -24.31 -4.88
C CYS A 280 38.95 -22.85 -5.36
N THR A 281 38.86 -22.63 -6.68
CA THR A 281 38.59 -21.30 -7.27
C THR A 281 37.17 -20.83 -6.96
N TYR A 282 36.17 -21.68 -7.20
CA TYR A 282 34.77 -21.40 -6.91
C TYR A 282 34.50 -21.27 -5.41
N ALA A 283 35.17 -22.06 -4.56
CA ALA A 283 35.07 -21.93 -3.11
C ALA A 283 35.55 -20.56 -2.60
N LYS A 284 36.62 -20.00 -3.18
CA LYS A 284 37.10 -18.64 -2.88
C LYS A 284 36.14 -17.55 -3.34
N VAL A 285 35.54 -17.70 -4.53
CA VAL A 285 34.49 -16.80 -5.03
C VAL A 285 33.23 -16.88 -4.15
N THR A 286 32.88 -18.09 -3.68
CA THR A 286 31.76 -18.32 -2.77
C THR A 286 31.97 -17.55 -1.47
N HIS A 287 33.10 -17.73 -0.78
CA HIS A 287 33.38 -17.02 0.48
C HIS A 287 33.46 -15.49 0.31
N MET A 288 33.88 -14.98 -0.86
CA MET A 288 33.83 -13.54 -1.15
C MET A 288 32.40 -12.98 -1.12
N ILE A 289 31.40 -13.78 -1.50
CA ILE A 289 29.97 -13.40 -1.60
C ILE A 289 29.21 -13.80 -0.33
N ASP A 290 29.32 -15.06 0.09
CA ASP A 290 28.62 -15.67 1.23
C ASP A 290 29.45 -15.49 2.52
N ASN A 291 29.39 -14.28 3.09
CA ASN A 291 30.10 -13.90 4.30
C ASN A 291 29.17 -13.17 5.29
N GLU A 292 29.59 -13.01 6.55
CA GLU A 292 28.76 -12.42 7.61
C GLU A 292 28.33 -10.97 7.31
N ALA A 293 29.16 -10.20 6.59
CA ALA A 293 28.82 -8.83 6.19
C ALA A 293 27.74 -8.80 5.10
N THR A 294 27.60 -9.83 4.26
CA THR A 294 26.51 -9.95 3.28
C THR A 294 25.14 -10.09 3.94
N VAL A 295 25.05 -10.73 5.12
CA VAL A 295 23.81 -10.77 5.92
C VAL A 295 23.44 -9.37 6.44
N VAL A 296 24.44 -8.63 6.94
CA VAL A 296 24.27 -7.22 7.35
C VAL A 296 23.88 -6.33 6.17
N PHE A 297 24.49 -6.54 5.01
CA PHE A 297 24.18 -5.82 3.78
C PHE A 297 22.78 -6.12 3.24
N ALA A 298 22.30 -7.37 3.31
CA ALA A 298 20.92 -7.71 2.96
C ALA A 298 19.89 -7.00 3.87
N MET A 299 20.16 -6.92 5.17
CA MET A 299 19.35 -6.14 6.11
C MET A 299 19.43 -4.63 5.82
N PHE A 300 20.61 -4.09 5.53
CA PHE A 300 20.77 -2.70 5.07
C PHE A 300 19.97 -2.44 3.79
N MET A 301 19.97 -3.35 2.81
CA MET A 301 19.24 -3.19 1.55
C MET A 301 17.71 -3.23 1.74
N ALA A 302 17.20 -4.02 2.69
CA ALA A 302 15.79 -3.98 3.08
C ALA A 302 15.40 -2.61 3.69
N ILE A 303 16.26 -2.04 4.54
CA ILE A 303 16.06 -0.70 5.11
C ILE A 303 16.16 0.37 4.01
N TRP A 304 17.18 0.30 3.16
CA TRP A 304 17.39 1.21 2.04
C TRP A 304 16.20 1.23 1.08
N ALA A 305 15.64 0.06 0.74
CA ALA A 305 14.48 -0.04 -0.16
C ALA A 305 13.23 0.63 0.42
N THR A 306 13.02 0.56 1.74
CA THR A 306 11.87 1.22 2.39
C THR A 306 12.10 2.73 2.51
N VAL A 307 13.28 3.15 2.99
CA VAL A 307 13.68 4.56 3.05
C VAL A 307 13.65 5.24 1.68
N PHE A 308 14.06 4.54 0.61
CA PHE A 308 13.94 5.03 -0.77
C PHE A 308 12.51 5.40 -1.15
N LEU A 309 11.54 4.52 -0.85
CA LEU A 309 10.14 4.74 -1.22
C LEU A 309 9.49 5.82 -0.36
N GLU A 310 9.73 5.86 0.95
CA GLU A 310 9.16 6.91 1.82
C GLU A 310 9.78 8.29 1.54
N LEU A 311 11.09 8.36 1.24
CA LEU A 311 11.71 9.59 0.77
C LEU A 311 11.18 10.00 -0.61
N TRP A 312 10.92 9.06 -1.52
CA TRP A 312 10.29 9.38 -2.80
C TRP A 312 8.85 9.90 -2.63
N LYS A 313 8.02 9.30 -1.75
CA LYS A 313 6.68 9.83 -1.41
C LYS A 313 6.74 11.28 -0.95
N ARG A 314 7.68 11.58 -0.05
CA ARG A 314 7.95 12.93 0.45
C ARG A 314 8.37 13.89 -0.66
N GLU A 315 9.21 13.46 -1.61
CA GLU A 315 9.68 14.34 -2.68
C GLU A 315 8.64 14.53 -3.79
N ARG A 316 7.87 13.50 -4.20
CA ARG A 316 6.72 13.69 -5.11
C ARG A 316 5.70 14.69 -4.55
N ALA A 317 5.54 14.76 -3.22
CA ALA A 317 4.65 15.74 -2.60
C ALA A 317 5.20 17.18 -2.71
N THR A 318 6.52 17.38 -2.59
CA THR A 318 7.17 18.67 -2.90
C THR A 318 6.98 19.03 -4.38
N VAL A 319 7.30 18.10 -5.28
CA VAL A 319 7.26 18.29 -6.74
C VAL A 319 5.84 18.60 -7.21
N ALA A 320 4.84 17.79 -6.86
CA ALA A 320 3.44 18.00 -7.24
C ALA A 320 2.85 19.31 -6.68
N THR A 321 3.33 19.78 -5.52
CA THR A 321 2.96 21.10 -4.99
C THR A 321 3.65 22.23 -5.75
N SER A 322 4.91 22.06 -6.16
CA SER A 322 5.63 23.06 -6.99
C SER A 322 5.10 23.17 -8.43
N TRP A 323 4.25 22.23 -8.85
CA TRP A 323 3.65 22.16 -10.19
C TRP A 323 2.14 22.46 -10.18
N ASP A 324 1.58 22.88 -9.05
CA ASP A 324 0.15 23.14 -8.85
C ASP A 324 -0.76 21.92 -9.16
N LEU A 325 -0.21 20.70 -9.02
CA LEU A 325 -0.91 19.43 -9.24
C LEU A 325 -1.44 18.77 -7.96
N TYR A 326 -1.14 19.31 -6.77
CA TYR A 326 -1.56 18.68 -5.51
C TYR A 326 -3.10 18.59 -5.37
N GLY A 327 -3.82 19.59 -5.89
CA GLY A 327 -5.28 19.61 -5.93
C GLY A 327 -5.90 19.14 -7.25
N TRP A 328 -5.10 18.67 -8.22
CA TRP A 328 -5.58 18.27 -9.54
C TRP A 328 -6.13 16.84 -9.52
N ASP A 329 -7.28 16.63 -10.16
CA ASP A 329 -7.82 15.30 -10.42
C ASP A 329 -7.82 14.91 -11.90
N GLU A 330 -7.52 13.63 -12.15
CA GLU A 330 -7.39 13.10 -13.51
C GLU A 330 -8.78 12.79 -14.11
N GLU A 331 -9.75 12.37 -13.28
CA GLU A 331 -11.11 12.10 -13.75
C GLU A 331 -11.87 13.38 -14.11
N GLU A 332 -11.72 14.45 -13.31
CA GLU A 332 -12.30 15.77 -13.62
C GLU A 332 -11.76 16.32 -14.95
N GLU A 333 -10.47 16.18 -15.22
CA GLU A 333 -9.90 16.61 -16.50
C GLU A 333 -10.30 15.70 -17.68
N GLU A 334 -10.34 14.37 -17.53
CA GLU A 334 -10.89 13.50 -18.59
C GLU A 334 -12.35 13.87 -18.92
N LEU A 335 -13.18 14.15 -17.91
CA LEU A 335 -14.58 14.56 -18.09
C LEU A 335 -14.71 15.95 -18.74
N ALA A 336 -13.95 16.95 -18.29
CA ALA A 336 -13.97 18.29 -18.88
C ALA A 336 -13.54 18.25 -20.37
N LEU A 337 -12.52 17.45 -20.72
CA LEU A 337 -12.09 17.26 -22.10
C LEU A 337 -13.13 16.52 -22.96
N GLN A 338 -13.86 15.56 -22.39
CA GLN A 338 -14.98 14.90 -23.07
C GLN A 338 -16.10 15.90 -23.39
N LEU A 339 -16.49 16.73 -22.41
CA LEU A 339 -17.54 17.74 -22.55
C LEU A 339 -17.19 18.85 -23.57
N ILE A 340 -15.91 19.24 -23.66
CA ILE A 340 -15.42 20.17 -24.69
C ILE A 340 -15.47 19.55 -26.10
N ASN A 341 -15.23 18.23 -26.22
CA ASN A 341 -15.26 17.54 -27.50
C ASN A 341 -16.68 17.21 -28.00
N ASN A 342 -17.62 16.98 -27.07
CA ASN A 342 -19.06 16.85 -27.29
C ASN A 342 -19.82 17.31 -26.03
N SER A 343 -20.65 18.35 -26.14
CA SER A 343 -21.45 18.87 -25.02
C SER A 343 -22.54 17.91 -24.55
N GLN A 344 -23.02 17.02 -25.42
CA GLN A 344 -24.03 15.99 -25.13
C GLN A 344 -23.37 14.66 -24.74
N HIS A 345 -22.36 14.68 -23.85
CA HIS A 345 -21.67 13.45 -23.43
C HIS A 345 -22.10 12.94 -22.05
N ASP A 346 -22.90 11.88 -22.03
CA ASP A 346 -23.26 11.17 -20.80
C ASP A 346 -22.07 10.41 -20.18
N PRO A 347 -21.86 10.53 -18.86
CA PRO A 347 -20.77 9.84 -18.17
C PRO A 347 -21.03 8.32 -18.08
N ARG A 348 -20.00 7.52 -18.38
CA ARG A 348 -20.07 6.06 -18.28
C ARG A 348 -20.21 5.60 -16.82
N LEU A 349 -21.34 4.94 -16.52
CA LEU A 349 -21.60 4.32 -15.23
C LEU A 349 -20.69 3.10 -14.96
N TYR A 350 -20.43 2.81 -13.68
CA TYR A 350 -19.67 1.63 -13.28
C TYR A 350 -20.47 0.34 -13.50
N GLN A 351 -19.96 -0.57 -14.34
CA GLN A 351 -20.50 -1.91 -14.55
C GLN A 351 -19.41 -2.95 -14.29
N HIS A 352 -19.53 -3.71 -13.20
CA HIS A 352 -18.61 -4.82 -12.92
C HIS A 352 -19.26 -6.16 -13.27
N SER A 353 -18.54 -7.02 -14.01
CA SER A 353 -19.02 -8.34 -14.43
C SER A 353 -18.10 -9.42 -13.88
N TYR A 354 -18.52 -10.05 -12.79
CA TYR A 354 -17.78 -11.13 -12.13
C TYR A 354 -17.37 -12.24 -13.11
N PHE A 355 -18.27 -12.65 -14.02
CA PHE A 355 -17.99 -13.66 -15.05
C PHE A 355 -16.79 -13.31 -15.94
N ARG A 356 -16.70 -12.05 -16.42
CA ARG A 356 -15.53 -11.60 -17.20
C ARG A 356 -14.27 -11.54 -16.34
N SER A 357 -14.39 -11.07 -15.10
CA SER A 357 -13.26 -10.99 -14.16
C SER A 357 -12.69 -12.39 -13.85
N THR A 358 -13.54 -13.39 -13.65
CA THR A 358 -13.12 -14.78 -13.41
C THR A 358 -12.45 -15.39 -14.64
N ILE A 359 -12.96 -15.14 -15.86
CA ILE A 359 -12.29 -15.59 -17.09
C ILE A 359 -10.91 -14.94 -17.24
N VAL A 360 -10.80 -13.63 -17.02
CA VAL A 360 -9.51 -12.90 -17.08
C VAL A 360 -8.53 -13.45 -16.03
N LEU A 361 -8.99 -13.78 -14.83
CA LEU A 361 -8.17 -14.40 -13.78
C LEU A 361 -7.68 -15.80 -14.18
N ILE A 362 -8.57 -16.67 -14.68
CA ILE A 362 -8.22 -18.03 -15.12
C ILE A 362 -7.17 -17.99 -16.24
N LEU A 363 -7.36 -17.12 -17.24
CA LEU A 363 -6.41 -16.95 -18.34
C LEU A 363 -5.07 -16.38 -17.86
N ALA A 364 -5.06 -15.44 -16.91
CA ALA A 364 -3.83 -14.91 -16.32
C ALA A 364 -3.05 -15.98 -15.52
N VAL A 365 -3.74 -16.80 -14.73
CA VAL A 365 -3.12 -17.92 -13.99
C VAL A 365 -2.57 -18.98 -14.94
N LEU A 366 -3.32 -19.36 -15.98
CA LEU A 366 -2.85 -20.28 -17.02
C LEU A 366 -1.56 -19.77 -17.69
N MET A 367 -1.50 -18.48 -18.00
CA MET A 367 -0.30 -17.86 -18.57
C MET A 367 0.89 -17.90 -17.60
N ILE A 368 0.69 -17.64 -16.30
CA ILE A 368 1.74 -17.76 -15.29
C ILE A 368 2.27 -19.20 -15.21
N MET A 369 1.39 -20.21 -15.26
CA MET A 369 1.82 -21.62 -15.29
C MET A 369 2.64 -21.97 -16.55
N VAL A 370 2.30 -21.41 -17.72
CA VAL A 370 3.09 -21.55 -18.95
C VAL A 370 4.47 -20.89 -18.81
N LEU A 371 4.55 -19.69 -18.21
CA LEU A 371 5.83 -19.00 -17.96
C LEU A 371 6.75 -19.79 -17.03
N ILE A 372 6.19 -20.32 -15.94
CA ILE A 372 6.91 -21.17 -14.98
C ILE A 372 7.38 -22.46 -15.67
N GLY A 373 6.52 -23.11 -16.45
CA GLY A 373 6.87 -24.34 -17.19
C GLY A 373 8.00 -24.12 -18.21
N ILE A 374 8.01 -22.99 -18.92
CA ILE A 374 9.08 -22.63 -19.85
C ILE A 374 10.39 -22.34 -19.11
N ALA A 375 10.36 -21.70 -17.95
CA ALA A 375 11.56 -21.50 -17.13
C ALA A 375 12.16 -22.83 -16.64
N HIS A 376 11.33 -23.80 -16.24
CA HIS A 376 11.79 -25.16 -15.91
C HIS A 376 12.38 -25.88 -17.13
N ALA A 377 11.73 -25.77 -18.29
CA ALA A 377 12.23 -26.38 -19.54
C ALA A 377 13.62 -25.84 -19.96
N LEU A 378 13.92 -24.56 -19.66
CA LEU A 378 15.25 -23.99 -19.90
C LEU A 378 16.34 -24.53 -18.96
N VAL A 379 16.02 -24.83 -17.70
CA VAL A 379 16.99 -25.45 -16.78
C VAL A 379 17.19 -26.93 -17.15
N ILE A 380 16.11 -27.64 -17.50
CA ILE A 380 16.21 -29.01 -18.04
C ILE A 380 17.07 -29.03 -19.32
N TYR A 381 16.97 -28.00 -20.18
CA TYR A 381 17.86 -27.84 -21.33
C TYR A 381 19.34 -27.65 -20.93
N ARG A 382 19.66 -26.87 -19.88
CA ARG A 382 21.05 -26.75 -19.36
C ARG A 382 21.58 -28.11 -18.94
N ALA A 383 20.83 -28.84 -18.11
CA ALA A 383 21.20 -30.17 -17.61
C ALA A 383 21.46 -31.17 -18.76
N VAL A 384 20.56 -31.23 -19.74
CA VAL A 384 20.71 -32.11 -20.92
C VAL A 384 21.88 -31.67 -21.81
N ALA A 385 22.07 -30.37 -22.02
CA ALA A 385 23.21 -29.85 -22.78
C ALA A 385 24.55 -30.19 -22.11
N MET A 386 24.64 -30.06 -20.79
CA MET A 386 25.83 -30.43 -20.01
C MET A 386 26.18 -31.92 -20.20
N ALA A 387 25.19 -32.81 -20.06
CA ALA A 387 25.37 -34.25 -20.26
C ALA A 387 25.78 -34.62 -21.70
N LEU A 388 25.19 -33.94 -22.71
CA LEU A 388 25.56 -34.16 -24.11
C LEU A 388 26.98 -33.64 -24.44
N PHE A 389 27.42 -32.55 -23.81
CA PHE A 389 28.77 -32.02 -24.02
C PHE A 389 29.84 -32.85 -23.30
N THR A 390 29.59 -33.37 -22.08
CA THR A 390 30.53 -34.29 -21.41
C THR A 390 30.68 -35.62 -22.14
N GLN A 391 29.60 -36.15 -22.73
CA GLN A 391 29.62 -37.38 -23.54
C GLN A 391 30.21 -37.19 -24.96
N SER A 392 30.54 -35.97 -25.38
CA SER A 392 31.00 -35.71 -26.75
C SER A 392 32.46 -36.12 -26.99
N GLU A 393 32.72 -36.81 -28.11
CA GLU A 393 34.07 -37.24 -28.52
C GLU A 393 35.02 -36.07 -28.85
N VAL A 394 34.49 -34.85 -28.97
CA VAL A 394 35.27 -33.66 -29.27
C VAL A 394 35.94 -33.13 -27.99
N ASN A 395 37.23 -33.44 -27.84
CA ASN A 395 38.11 -33.04 -26.72
C ASN A 395 38.05 -31.55 -26.28
N LEU A 396 37.54 -30.64 -27.12
CA LEU A 396 37.30 -29.24 -26.73
C LEU A 396 36.01 -29.09 -25.92
N LEU A 397 34.92 -29.74 -26.37
CA LEU A 397 33.59 -29.66 -25.74
C LEU A 397 33.58 -30.39 -24.41
N SER A 398 34.08 -31.63 -24.35
CA SER A 398 34.11 -32.41 -23.11
C SER A 398 34.92 -31.73 -22.00
N LYS A 399 36.05 -31.08 -22.34
CA LYS A 399 36.88 -30.33 -21.39
C LYS A 399 36.30 -28.98 -20.92
N HIS A 400 35.34 -28.40 -21.64
CA HIS A 400 34.71 -27.12 -21.29
C HIS A 400 33.18 -27.25 -21.19
N ALA A 401 32.67 -28.47 -20.95
CA ALA A 401 31.26 -28.81 -21.08
C ALA A 401 30.34 -27.93 -20.22
N ASP A 402 30.75 -27.70 -18.96
CA ASP A 402 30.08 -26.80 -18.02
C ASP A 402 30.00 -25.36 -18.56
N THR A 403 31.15 -24.73 -18.84
CA THR A 403 31.22 -23.35 -19.31
C THR A 403 30.44 -23.16 -20.63
N ILE A 404 30.47 -24.14 -21.53
CA ILE A 404 29.70 -24.10 -22.77
C ILE A 404 28.20 -24.24 -22.48
N ALA A 405 27.77 -25.17 -21.61
CA ALA A 405 26.36 -25.35 -21.24
C ALA A 405 25.76 -24.13 -20.50
N VAL A 406 26.54 -23.50 -19.61
CA VAL A 406 26.15 -22.24 -18.94
C VAL A 406 25.98 -21.12 -19.97
N MET A 407 26.91 -20.98 -20.92
CA MET A 407 26.86 -19.92 -21.93
C MET A 407 25.73 -20.14 -22.96
N THR A 408 25.48 -21.37 -23.43
CA THR A 408 24.36 -21.66 -24.34
C THR A 408 23.02 -21.50 -23.62
N GLY A 409 22.90 -21.96 -22.37
CA GLY A 409 21.74 -21.77 -21.52
C GLY A 409 21.42 -20.28 -21.29
N ALA A 410 22.43 -19.45 -21.03
CA ALA A 410 22.26 -18.01 -20.84
C ALA A 410 21.80 -17.29 -22.12
N VAL A 411 22.37 -17.63 -23.29
CA VAL A 411 21.95 -17.09 -24.58
C VAL A 411 20.51 -17.51 -24.92
N LEU A 412 20.16 -18.78 -24.67
CA LEU A 412 18.80 -19.27 -24.88
C LEU A 412 17.79 -18.58 -23.94
N HIS A 413 18.13 -18.42 -22.66
CA HIS A 413 17.29 -17.70 -21.69
C HIS A 413 17.05 -16.24 -22.11
N TYR A 414 18.07 -15.54 -22.59
CA TYR A 414 17.92 -14.19 -23.15
C TYR A 414 16.97 -14.16 -24.37
N ILE A 415 17.14 -15.10 -25.31
CA ILE A 415 16.24 -15.23 -26.48
C ILE A 415 14.80 -15.49 -26.03
N THR A 416 14.58 -16.37 -25.06
CA THR A 416 13.26 -16.64 -24.49
C THR A 416 12.66 -15.41 -23.81
N ILE A 417 13.44 -14.63 -23.03
CA ILE A 417 12.96 -13.37 -22.44
C ILE A 417 12.51 -12.39 -23.53
N VAL A 418 13.28 -12.24 -24.62
CA VAL A 418 12.94 -11.34 -25.74
C VAL A 418 11.65 -11.77 -26.46
N ILE A 419 11.52 -13.07 -26.79
CA ILE A 419 10.32 -13.62 -27.44
C ILE A 419 9.11 -13.51 -26.50
N MET A 420 9.26 -13.94 -25.26
CA MET A 420 8.17 -13.98 -24.28
C MET A 420 7.68 -12.58 -23.90
N THR A 421 8.58 -11.58 -23.85
CA THR A 421 8.19 -10.17 -23.71
C THR A 421 7.18 -9.73 -24.78
N LYS A 422 7.32 -10.20 -26.03
CA LYS A 422 6.37 -9.91 -27.11
C LYS A 422 5.06 -10.70 -26.98
N VAL A 423 5.10 -11.93 -26.47
CA VAL A 423 3.89 -12.74 -26.20
C VAL A 423 3.09 -12.11 -25.05
N ASN A 424 3.74 -11.86 -23.91
CA ASN A 424 3.17 -11.24 -22.72
C ASN A 424 2.47 -9.90 -23.04
N TRP A 425 3.06 -9.09 -23.93
CA TRP A 425 2.46 -7.84 -24.41
C TRP A 425 1.10 -8.05 -25.09
N HIS A 426 1.02 -8.96 -26.06
CA HIS A 426 -0.22 -9.24 -26.78
C HIS A 426 -1.29 -9.85 -25.86
N VAL A 427 -0.89 -10.74 -24.97
CA VAL A 427 -1.77 -11.38 -23.98
C VAL A 427 -2.31 -10.35 -22.97
N ALA A 428 -1.45 -9.46 -22.44
CA ALA A 428 -1.88 -8.41 -21.52
C ALA A 428 -2.88 -7.44 -22.17
N LEU A 429 -2.65 -7.05 -23.44
CA LEU A 429 -3.63 -6.24 -24.21
C LEU A 429 -4.94 -7.01 -24.43
N PHE A 430 -4.89 -8.28 -24.81
CA PHE A 430 -6.08 -9.12 -25.00
C PHE A 430 -6.92 -9.21 -23.71
N LEU A 431 -6.29 -9.46 -22.56
CA LEU A 431 -6.97 -9.52 -21.26
C LEU A 431 -7.61 -8.19 -20.87
N CYS A 432 -6.96 -7.05 -21.13
CA CYS A 432 -7.54 -5.73 -20.88
C CYS A 432 -8.73 -5.41 -21.82
N ASN A 433 -8.67 -5.85 -23.07
CA ASN A 433 -9.76 -5.71 -24.04
C ASN A 433 -10.99 -6.58 -23.66
N LEU A 434 -10.79 -7.73 -23.02
CA LEU A 434 -11.87 -8.53 -22.42
C LEU A 434 -12.48 -7.87 -21.18
N GLU A 435 -11.65 -7.20 -20.38
CA GLU A 435 -12.06 -6.51 -19.15
C GLU A 435 -12.94 -5.27 -19.42
N LYS A 436 -12.69 -4.55 -20.53
CA LYS A 436 -13.40 -3.33 -20.97
C LYS A 436 -13.40 -2.20 -19.91
N PRO A 437 -12.25 -1.57 -19.63
CA PRO A 437 -12.11 -0.49 -18.65
C PRO A 437 -12.96 0.76 -18.98
N ARG A 438 -13.31 1.54 -17.95
CA ARG A 438 -14.16 2.75 -18.07
C ARG A 438 -13.43 3.92 -18.73
N THR A 439 -12.28 4.28 -18.15
CA THR A 439 -11.41 5.42 -18.50
C THR A 439 -10.09 4.94 -19.10
N LEU A 440 -9.33 5.86 -19.72
CA LEU A 440 -8.01 5.52 -20.29
C LEU A 440 -6.99 5.25 -19.18
N SER A 441 -6.98 6.06 -18.12
CA SER A 441 -6.12 5.84 -16.94
C SER A 441 -6.37 4.47 -16.28
N GLN A 442 -7.64 4.05 -16.10
CA GLN A 442 -7.94 2.70 -15.57
C GLN A 442 -7.40 1.60 -16.50
N GLY A 443 -7.49 1.78 -17.82
CA GLY A 443 -6.90 0.87 -18.80
C GLY A 443 -5.37 0.77 -18.71
N GLU A 444 -4.67 1.91 -18.63
CA GLU A 444 -3.20 1.96 -18.46
C GLU A 444 -2.77 1.27 -17.14
N ASN A 445 -3.49 1.49 -16.04
CA ASN A 445 -3.19 0.86 -14.75
C ASN A 445 -3.46 -0.67 -14.76
N ASN A 446 -4.63 -1.11 -15.25
CA ASN A 446 -4.99 -2.52 -15.33
C ASN A 446 -4.13 -3.32 -16.32
N PHE A 447 -3.58 -2.65 -17.34
CA PHE A 447 -2.55 -3.20 -18.24
C PHE A 447 -1.22 -3.35 -17.51
N THR A 448 -0.74 -2.28 -16.86
CA THR A 448 0.55 -2.21 -16.16
C THR A 448 0.73 -3.37 -15.17
N VAL A 449 -0.27 -3.64 -14.33
CA VAL A 449 -0.19 -4.74 -13.35
C VAL A 449 -0.05 -6.11 -14.04
N LYS A 450 -0.83 -6.37 -15.10
CA LYS A 450 -0.82 -7.66 -15.81
C LYS A 450 0.52 -7.89 -16.52
N ILE A 451 1.01 -6.91 -17.27
CA ILE A 451 2.29 -7.04 -17.97
C ILE A 451 3.48 -7.07 -17.00
N PHE A 452 3.44 -6.34 -15.88
CA PHE A 452 4.48 -6.44 -14.84
C PHE A 452 4.53 -7.86 -14.26
N ILE A 453 3.39 -8.46 -13.87
CA ILE A 453 3.34 -9.82 -13.32
C ILE A 453 3.89 -10.85 -14.31
N PHE A 454 3.48 -10.79 -15.59
CA PHE A 454 4.01 -11.71 -16.60
C PHE A 454 5.52 -11.51 -16.83
N GLN A 455 6.00 -10.27 -16.88
CA GLN A 455 7.43 -9.98 -17.01
C GLN A 455 8.23 -10.38 -15.78
N PHE A 456 7.68 -10.25 -14.57
CA PHE A 456 8.28 -10.73 -13.33
C PHE A 456 8.53 -12.25 -13.41
N PHE A 457 7.50 -13.07 -13.65
CA PHE A 457 7.67 -14.51 -13.81
C PHE A 457 8.61 -14.87 -14.98
N THR A 458 8.57 -14.12 -16.09
CA THR A 458 9.47 -14.33 -17.24
C THR A 458 10.95 -14.08 -16.91
N ASN A 459 11.27 -13.12 -16.03
CA ASN A 459 12.66 -12.75 -15.70
C ASN A 459 13.18 -13.49 -14.44
N PHE A 460 12.31 -13.86 -13.50
CA PHE A 460 12.71 -14.40 -12.19
C PHE A 460 12.45 -15.89 -11.96
N SER A 461 11.58 -16.58 -12.73
CA SER A 461 11.25 -17.99 -12.42
C SER A 461 12.46 -18.94 -12.49
N SER A 462 13.41 -18.69 -13.38
CA SER A 462 14.65 -19.46 -13.50
C SER A 462 15.62 -19.21 -12.34
N LEU A 463 15.72 -17.96 -11.87
CA LEU A 463 16.48 -17.59 -10.66
C LEU A 463 15.86 -18.21 -9.39
N ILE A 464 14.52 -18.18 -9.28
CA ILE A 464 13.76 -18.80 -8.19
C ILE A 464 14.01 -20.31 -8.15
N TYR A 465 14.05 -20.97 -9.32
CA TYR A 465 14.39 -22.40 -9.42
C TYR A 465 15.82 -22.67 -8.91
N ILE A 466 16.81 -21.93 -9.42
CA ILE A 466 18.24 -22.12 -9.09
C ILE A 466 18.56 -21.76 -7.63
N ALA A 467 17.85 -20.78 -7.04
CA ALA A 467 18.03 -20.40 -5.65
C ALA A 467 17.45 -21.43 -4.65
N PHE A 468 16.27 -22.00 -4.93
CA PHE A 468 15.47 -22.69 -3.90
C PHE A 468 15.15 -24.16 -4.19
N PHE A 469 15.20 -24.61 -5.46
CA PHE A 469 14.77 -25.95 -5.87
C PHE A 469 15.93 -26.82 -6.39
N LEU A 470 16.90 -26.21 -7.09
CA LEU A 470 18.09 -26.90 -7.62
C LEU A 470 18.88 -27.60 -6.50
N GLY A 471 19.30 -28.84 -6.73
CA GLY A 471 20.10 -29.62 -5.78
C GLY A 471 19.41 -30.00 -4.47
N ARG A 472 18.10 -29.75 -4.29
CA ARG A 472 17.36 -30.04 -3.03
C ARG A 472 16.30 -31.14 -3.16
N ILE A 473 16.02 -31.61 -4.38
CA ILE A 473 15.00 -32.63 -4.67
C ILE A 473 15.67 -33.94 -5.18
N ASN A 474 16.99 -33.94 -5.33
CA ASN A 474 17.70 -34.89 -6.19
C ASN A 474 17.81 -36.32 -5.61
N GLY A 475 17.72 -36.49 -4.29
CA GLY A 475 17.86 -37.80 -3.61
C GLY A 475 19.25 -38.03 -3.04
N HIS A 476 19.76 -39.25 -3.15
CA HIS A 476 21.12 -39.65 -2.74
C HIS A 476 21.68 -40.68 -3.75
N PRO A 477 22.99 -41.01 -3.74
CA PRO A 477 23.60 -41.75 -4.84
C PRO A 477 23.06 -43.17 -5.13
N GLY A 478 22.40 -43.80 -4.16
CA GLY A 478 21.72 -45.09 -4.34
C GLY A 478 20.26 -44.99 -4.81
N HIS A 479 19.67 -43.79 -4.88
CA HIS A 479 18.31 -43.56 -5.39
C HIS A 479 18.11 -42.09 -5.80
N TYR A 480 18.43 -41.76 -7.06
CA TYR A 480 18.22 -40.41 -7.61
C TYR A 480 16.79 -40.19 -8.12
N VAL A 481 16.27 -38.97 -7.95
CA VAL A 481 15.00 -38.53 -8.55
C VAL A 481 15.21 -38.19 -10.03
N ARG A 482 14.38 -38.79 -10.90
CA ARG A 482 14.54 -38.78 -12.37
C ARG A 482 13.33 -38.21 -13.09
N ILE A 483 13.57 -37.29 -14.02
CA ILE A 483 12.55 -36.77 -14.95
C ILE A 483 12.23 -37.88 -15.95
N ALA A 484 10.94 -38.24 -16.03
CA ALA A 484 10.40 -39.31 -16.88
C ALA A 484 11.14 -40.67 -16.75
N GLY A 485 11.75 -40.94 -15.59
CA GLY A 485 12.54 -42.16 -15.33
C GLY A 485 13.91 -42.23 -16.00
N HIS A 486 14.23 -41.33 -16.93
CA HIS A 486 15.44 -41.42 -17.77
C HIS A 486 16.56 -40.44 -17.41
N TRP A 487 16.24 -39.26 -16.88
CA TRP A 487 17.23 -38.18 -16.69
C TRP A 487 17.30 -37.72 -15.23
N ARG A 488 18.47 -37.84 -14.59
CA ARG A 488 18.77 -37.32 -13.25
C ARG A 488 18.63 -35.80 -13.19
N LEU A 489 18.19 -35.27 -12.04
CA LEU A 489 18.14 -33.82 -11.78
C LEU A 489 19.55 -33.22 -11.67
N GLU A 490 19.69 -31.99 -12.17
CA GLU A 490 20.90 -31.17 -12.04
C GLU A 490 21.22 -30.89 -10.56
N GLU A 491 22.45 -31.20 -10.16
CA GLU A 491 22.99 -30.91 -8.82
C GLU A 491 23.68 -29.54 -8.84
N CYS A 492 23.65 -28.82 -7.71
CA CYS A 492 24.40 -27.56 -7.61
C CYS A 492 25.91 -27.82 -7.66
N HIS A 493 26.68 -26.82 -8.10
CA HIS A 493 28.14 -26.85 -7.97
C HIS A 493 28.54 -27.15 -6.51
N PRO A 494 29.62 -27.92 -6.23
CA PRO A 494 29.99 -28.35 -4.87
C PRO A 494 30.21 -27.23 -3.85
N SER A 495 30.59 -26.04 -4.33
CA SER A 495 30.71 -24.81 -3.53
C SER A 495 29.36 -24.18 -3.15
N GLY A 496 28.22 -24.74 -3.59
CA GLY A 496 26.87 -24.29 -3.28
C GLY A 496 26.17 -23.61 -4.46
N CYS A 497 24.83 -23.64 -4.45
CA CYS A 497 23.97 -23.11 -5.52
C CYS A 497 24.07 -21.57 -5.69
N ILE A 498 24.68 -20.86 -4.73
CA ILE A 498 24.81 -19.40 -4.73
C ILE A 498 25.75 -18.89 -5.82
N THR A 499 26.75 -19.67 -6.25
CA THR A 499 27.62 -19.30 -7.38
C THR A 499 26.88 -19.33 -8.71
N ASP A 500 26.05 -20.34 -8.95
CA ASP A 500 25.21 -20.46 -10.15
C ASP A 500 24.21 -19.29 -10.22
N LEU A 501 23.58 -18.97 -9.09
CA LEU A 501 22.67 -17.82 -8.95
C LEU A 501 23.41 -16.49 -9.24
N PHE A 502 24.60 -16.29 -8.67
CA PHE A 502 25.45 -15.12 -8.93
C PHE A 502 25.84 -15.00 -10.41
N ILE A 503 26.33 -16.08 -11.03
CA ILE A 503 26.72 -16.11 -12.45
C ILE A 503 25.50 -15.79 -13.32
N GLN A 504 24.35 -16.43 -13.06
CA GLN A 504 23.14 -16.22 -13.83
C GLN A 504 22.62 -14.77 -13.68
N MET A 505 22.62 -14.19 -12.48
CA MET A 505 22.27 -12.79 -12.26
C MET A 505 23.22 -11.83 -12.97
N ALA A 506 24.53 -12.05 -12.85
CA ALA A 506 25.55 -11.22 -13.48
C ALA A 506 25.42 -11.25 -15.01
N VAL A 507 25.25 -12.44 -15.60
CA VAL A 507 25.06 -12.59 -17.05
C VAL A 507 23.73 -12.00 -17.51
N ILE A 508 22.60 -12.28 -16.83
CA ILE A 508 21.30 -11.66 -17.19
C ILE A 508 21.41 -10.14 -17.15
N MET A 509 21.94 -9.56 -16.06
CA MET A 509 21.93 -8.12 -15.88
C MET A 509 22.95 -7.39 -16.75
N LEU A 510 24.16 -7.93 -16.98
CA LEU A 510 25.08 -7.35 -17.96
C LEU A 510 24.56 -7.53 -19.39
N LEU A 511 24.19 -8.76 -19.79
CA LEU A 511 23.88 -9.08 -21.18
C LEU A 511 22.58 -8.42 -21.64
N LYS A 512 21.50 -8.53 -20.84
CA LYS A 512 20.23 -7.87 -21.15
C LYS A 512 20.41 -6.37 -21.25
N GLN A 513 21.08 -5.75 -20.27
CA GLN A 513 21.18 -4.30 -20.21
C GLN A 513 22.10 -3.76 -21.30
N THR A 514 23.32 -4.29 -21.46
CA THR A 514 24.23 -3.82 -22.52
C THR A 514 23.63 -3.99 -23.91
N ILE A 515 22.92 -5.10 -24.19
CA ILE A 515 22.25 -5.29 -25.48
C ILE A 515 21.02 -4.39 -25.61
N SER A 516 20.21 -4.17 -24.55
CA SER A 516 19.09 -3.23 -24.55
C SER A 516 19.57 -1.83 -24.92
N ASN A 517 20.51 -1.29 -24.15
CA ASN A 517 21.13 0.02 -24.33
C ASN A 517 21.70 0.21 -25.76
N ILE A 518 22.41 -0.80 -26.27
CA ILE A 518 22.98 -0.76 -27.64
C ILE A 518 21.88 -0.79 -28.69
N MET A 519 20.92 -1.72 -28.61
CA MET A 519 19.85 -1.86 -29.60
C MET A 519 18.90 -0.66 -29.60
N GLU A 520 18.66 -0.08 -28.44
CA GLU A 520 17.76 1.06 -28.29
C GLU A 520 18.34 2.34 -28.92
N TYR A 521 19.64 2.57 -28.84
CA TYR A 521 20.28 3.64 -29.60
C TYR A 521 20.41 3.28 -31.09
N LEU A 522 20.81 2.03 -31.39
CA LEU A 522 21.16 1.60 -32.73
C LEU A 522 19.94 1.46 -33.66
N VAL A 523 18.83 0.87 -33.23
CA VAL A 523 17.65 0.62 -34.08
C VAL A 523 17.01 1.92 -34.59
N PRO A 524 16.74 2.95 -33.77
CA PRO A 524 16.23 4.24 -34.24
C PRO A 524 17.25 5.01 -35.10
N TRP A 525 18.56 4.86 -34.82
CA TRP A 525 19.62 5.46 -35.63
C TRP A 525 19.70 4.80 -37.03
N VAL A 526 19.75 3.47 -37.10
CA VAL A 526 19.76 2.68 -38.34
C VAL A 526 18.48 2.93 -39.13
N SER A 527 17.30 2.88 -38.50
CA SER A 527 16.02 3.23 -39.12
C SER A 527 16.09 4.59 -39.83
N ARG A 528 16.59 5.62 -39.13
CA ARG A 528 16.76 6.97 -39.69
C ARG A 528 17.76 7.01 -40.85
N GLN A 529 18.88 6.31 -40.76
CA GLN A 529 19.88 6.24 -41.84
C GLN A 529 19.33 5.50 -43.06
N LEU A 530 18.55 4.44 -42.87
CA LEU A 530 17.86 3.71 -43.95
C LEU A 530 16.78 4.57 -44.60
N ARG A 531 15.95 5.28 -43.82
CA ARG A 531 14.98 6.27 -44.32
C ARG A 531 15.66 7.35 -45.17
N LYS A 532 16.82 7.85 -44.74
CA LYS A 532 17.64 8.80 -45.53
C LYS A 532 18.20 8.20 -46.81
N LYS A 533 18.78 6.99 -46.76
CA LYS A 533 19.33 6.29 -47.93
C LYS A 533 18.27 5.85 -48.94
N LYS A 534 17.02 5.64 -48.50
CA LYS A 534 15.87 5.32 -49.37
C LYS A 534 15.27 6.54 -50.09
N LYS A 535 15.63 7.78 -49.73
CA LYS A 535 15.25 8.94 -50.55
C LYS A 535 16.07 8.92 -51.85
N PRO A 536 15.44 9.03 -53.04
CA PRO A 536 16.19 9.26 -54.27
C PRO A 536 16.96 10.58 -54.13
N SER A 537 18.20 10.61 -54.62
CA SER A 537 18.98 11.83 -54.63
C SER A 537 18.30 12.85 -55.56
N LYS A 538 17.93 14.03 -55.04
CA LYS A 538 17.67 15.23 -55.87
C LYS A 538 18.97 15.56 -56.61
N LYS A 539 19.18 14.94 -57.77
CA LYS A 539 20.29 15.20 -58.69
C LYS A 539 19.73 15.56 -60.06
N ARG A 540 19.74 16.88 -60.31
CA ARG A 540 19.89 17.48 -61.63
C ARG A 540 18.73 17.33 -62.62
N SER A 541 17.55 17.80 -62.23
CA SER A 541 16.67 18.53 -63.16
C SER A 541 17.18 19.97 -63.32
N VAL A 542 18.40 20.13 -63.86
CA VAL A 542 18.95 21.44 -64.28
C VAL A 542 18.87 21.49 -65.79
N ILE A 543 17.67 21.83 -66.28
CA ILE A 543 17.29 22.20 -67.66
C ILE A 543 15.91 22.85 -67.54
N LEU A 544 15.72 24.00 -68.19
CA LEU A 544 14.65 24.98 -67.96
C LEU A 544 14.67 25.58 -66.54
N GLY A 545 14.65 26.92 -66.49
CA GLY A 545 14.66 27.68 -65.24
C GLY A 545 13.24 28.05 -64.83
N GLU A 546 12.67 27.27 -63.92
CA GLU A 546 11.74 27.83 -62.94
C GLU A 546 12.58 28.56 -61.87
N GLU A 547 12.10 29.70 -61.39
CA GLU A 547 12.76 30.44 -60.32
C GLU A 547 12.71 29.62 -59.02
N GLU A 548 13.78 29.64 -58.20
CA GLU A 548 13.77 28.91 -56.92
C GLU A 548 12.83 29.62 -55.93
N GLU A 549 11.55 29.23 -55.91
CA GLU A 549 10.59 29.61 -54.86
C GLU A 549 11.22 29.39 -53.46
N GLU A 550 11.10 30.39 -52.58
CA GLU A 550 11.59 30.25 -51.21
C GLU A 550 10.88 29.09 -50.49
N GLU A 551 11.60 27.98 -50.24
CA GLU A 551 11.03 26.80 -49.55
C GLU A 551 10.39 27.18 -48.21
N ASP A 552 9.05 27.18 -48.14
CA ASP A 552 8.27 27.55 -46.94
C ASP A 552 8.92 26.98 -45.65
N PRO A 553 9.31 27.83 -44.69
CA PRO A 553 9.96 27.39 -43.46
C PRO A 553 9.13 26.37 -42.67
N CYS A 554 7.80 26.37 -42.84
CA CYS A 554 6.87 25.35 -42.34
C CYS A 554 7.12 24.00 -43.02
N LYS A 555 7.08 23.94 -44.35
CA LYS A 555 7.36 22.71 -45.15
C LYS A 555 8.69 22.06 -44.73
N LYS A 556 9.74 22.89 -44.63
CA LYS A 556 11.10 22.50 -44.20
C LYS A 556 11.14 22.00 -42.74
N GLN A 557 10.27 22.49 -41.87
CA GLN A 557 10.14 22.04 -40.47
C GLN A 557 9.32 20.76 -40.34
N TRP A 558 8.21 20.63 -41.06
CA TRP A 558 7.30 19.48 -40.99
C TRP A 558 7.98 18.22 -41.53
N LEU A 559 8.62 18.30 -42.72
CA LEU A 559 9.41 17.20 -43.29
C LEU A 559 10.51 16.70 -42.34
N LYS A 560 11.22 17.62 -41.67
CA LYS A 560 12.28 17.30 -40.71
C LYS A 560 11.79 16.62 -39.43
N ASN A 561 10.52 16.85 -39.05
CA ASN A 561 9.86 16.14 -37.94
C ASN A 561 9.33 14.77 -38.39
N TYR A 562 8.69 14.71 -39.55
CA TYR A 562 8.16 13.48 -40.14
C TYR A 562 9.25 12.40 -40.35
N GLU A 563 10.47 12.79 -40.74
CA GLU A 563 11.64 11.90 -40.87
C GLU A 563 12.06 11.17 -39.57
N LEU A 564 11.68 11.68 -38.40
CA LEU A 564 12.01 11.07 -37.10
C LEU A 564 11.23 9.76 -36.89
N ASN A 565 11.73 8.91 -35.99
CA ASN A 565 11.03 7.68 -35.63
C ASN A 565 9.75 8.02 -34.84
N GLU A 566 8.74 7.19 -35.02
CA GLU A 566 7.41 7.40 -34.45
C GLU A 566 7.42 7.08 -32.94
N VAL A 567 6.38 7.48 -32.22
CA VAL A 567 6.30 7.29 -30.76
C VAL A 567 4.92 6.82 -30.36
N ASP A 568 4.86 5.64 -29.76
CA ASP A 568 3.64 5.07 -29.22
C ASP A 568 3.26 5.71 -27.88
N VAL A 569 1.97 5.70 -27.55
CA VAL A 569 1.44 6.12 -26.24
C VAL A 569 2.15 5.38 -25.08
N PHE A 570 2.50 4.11 -25.30
CA PHE A 570 3.20 3.27 -24.34
C PHE A 570 4.74 3.40 -24.36
N SER A 571 5.33 4.37 -25.07
CA SER A 571 6.79 4.54 -25.08
C SER A 571 7.32 4.73 -23.65
N LEU A 572 6.81 5.73 -22.93
CA LEU A 572 7.21 6.02 -21.54
C LEU A 572 6.92 4.84 -20.58
N PHE A 573 5.87 4.07 -20.86
CA PHE A 573 5.52 2.88 -20.08
C PHE A 573 6.64 1.83 -20.12
N ASN A 574 7.24 1.60 -21.30
CA ASN A 574 8.32 0.63 -21.45
C ASN A 574 9.60 1.08 -20.72
N GLU A 575 9.95 2.37 -20.77
CA GLU A 575 11.12 2.88 -20.05
C GLU A 575 10.93 2.73 -18.51
N TYR A 576 9.72 2.95 -17.97
CA TYR A 576 9.42 2.62 -16.55
C TYR A 576 9.54 1.11 -16.26
N LEU A 577 9.00 0.24 -17.13
CA LEU A 577 9.02 -1.21 -16.94
C LEU A 577 10.45 -1.77 -16.88
N GLU A 578 11.38 -1.22 -17.68
CA GLU A 578 12.79 -1.61 -17.64
C GLU A 578 13.42 -1.32 -16.27
N ILE A 579 13.30 -0.07 -15.79
CA ILE A 579 13.89 0.36 -14.51
C ILE A 579 13.24 -0.35 -13.31
N VAL A 580 11.93 -0.63 -13.34
CA VAL A 580 11.23 -1.37 -12.25
C VAL A 580 11.65 -2.85 -12.21
N ILE A 581 11.91 -3.48 -13.36
CA ILE A 581 12.49 -4.83 -13.41
C ILE A 581 13.96 -4.80 -12.94
N GLN A 582 14.74 -3.78 -13.30
CA GLN A 582 16.10 -3.59 -12.78
C GLN A 582 16.11 -3.43 -11.24
N TYR A 583 15.22 -2.60 -10.68
CA TYR A 583 15.03 -2.45 -9.24
C TYR A 583 14.71 -3.79 -8.55
N SER A 584 13.88 -4.62 -9.18
CA SER A 584 13.56 -5.97 -8.70
C SER A 584 14.80 -6.87 -8.61
N PHE A 585 15.70 -6.85 -9.60
CA PHE A 585 16.98 -7.57 -9.54
C PHE A 585 17.89 -7.04 -8.42
N THR A 586 17.98 -5.72 -8.25
CA THR A 586 18.83 -5.09 -7.21
C THR A 586 18.33 -5.24 -5.77
N THR A 587 17.11 -5.75 -5.57
CA THR A 587 16.49 -5.85 -4.24
C THR A 587 16.19 -7.28 -3.83
N ILE A 588 15.61 -8.13 -4.70
CA ILE A 588 15.08 -9.44 -4.29
C ILE A 588 16.17 -10.49 -4.05
N PHE A 589 17.25 -10.47 -4.83
CA PHE A 589 18.35 -11.44 -4.77
C PHE A 589 19.70 -10.79 -4.42
N VAL A 590 19.67 -9.62 -3.76
CA VAL A 590 20.88 -8.80 -3.54
C VAL A 590 21.89 -9.46 -2.59
N ALA A 591 21.42 -10.35 -1.70
CA ALA A 591 22.28 -11.23 -0.90
C ALA A 591 23.16 -12.17 -1.74
N ALA A 592 22.72 -12.57 -2.94
CA ALA A 592 23.52 -13.39 -3.85
C ALA A 592 24.45 -12.56 -4.76
N PHE A 593 24.23 -11.25 -4.88
CA PHE A 593 25.07 -10.38 -5.70
C PHE A 593 25.23 -8.96 -5.13
N PRO A 594 26.16 -8.73 -4.17
CA PRO A 594 26.32 -7.43 -3.53
C PRO A 594 26.75 -6.26 -4.44
N LEU A 595 27.31 -6.54 -5.63
CA LEU A 595 27.64 -5.49 -6.62
C LEU A 595 26.44 -5.09 -7.51
N ALA A 596 25.26 -5.70 -7.34
CA ALA A 596 24.10 -5.37 -8.18
C ALA A 596 23.72 -3.88 -8.14
N PRO A 597 23.71 -3.17 -7.00
CA PRO A 597 23.44 -1.74 -6.96
C PRO A 597 24.49 -0.88 -7.68
N LEU A 598 25.76 -1.32 -7.73
CA LEU A 598 26.82 -0.61 -8.46
C LEU A 598 26.62 -0.70 -9.98
N LEU A 599 26.27 -1.89 -10.49
CA LEU A 599 25.96 -2.08 -11.91
C LEU A 599 24.67 -1.34 -12.31
N ALA A 600 23.66 -1.33 -11.44
CA ALA A 600 22.44 -0.54 -11.62
C ALA A 600 22.70 0.97 -11.62
N LEU A 601 23.58 1.46 -10.74
CA LEU A 601 24.00 2.87 -10.72
C LEU A 601 24.70 3.26 -12.04
N ILE A 602 25.63 2.43 -12.52
CA ILE A 602 26.31 2.63 -13.80
C ILE A 602 25.29 2.62 -14.95
N ASN A 603 24.31 1.70 -14.94
CA ASN A 603 23.28 1.67 -15.96
C ASN A 603 22.45 2.95 -15.96
N ASN A 604 21.84 3.32 -14.83
CA ASN A 604 20.97 4.49 -14.75
C ASN A 604 21.65 5.78 -15.24
N VAL A 605 22.94 5.97 -14.92
CA VAL A 605 23.72 7.14 -15.36
C VAL A 605 23.91 7.15 -16.88
N ILE A 606 24.06 6.00 -17.52
CA ILE A 606 24.07 5.90 -18.99
C ILE A 606 22.65 6.13 -19.52
N GLU A 607 21.65 5.50 -18.91
CA GLU A 607 20.25 5.47 -19.35
C GLU A 607 19.64 6.88 -19.40
N ILE A 608 19.71 7.65 -18.31
CA ILE A 608 19.23 9.05 -18.23
C ILE A 608 19.66 9.87 -19.46
N HIS A 609 20.90 9.70 -19.92
CA HIS A 609 21.45 10.45 -21.05
C HIS A 609 21.16 9.80 -22.42
N MET A 610 21.03 8.48 -22.52
CA MET A 610 20.53 7.82 -23.73
C MET A 610 19.08 8.20 -23.98
N ASP A 611 18.24 8.15 -22.95
CA ASP A 611 16.83 8.52 -22.98
C ASP A 611 16.64 9.98 -23.43
N ALA A 612 17.40 10.90 -22.82
CA ALA A 612 17.45 12.30 -23.25
C ALA A 612 17.87 12.45 -24.72
N ILE A 613 18.83 11.65 -25.22
CA ILE A 613 19.27 11.69 -26.63
C ILE A 613 18.21 11.08 -27.57
N LYS A 614 17.57 9.98 -27.16
CA LYS A 614 16.51 9.24 -27.84
C LYS A 614 15.29 10.13 -28.09
N MET A 615 14.76 10.73 -27.03
CA MET A 615 13.60 11.63 -27.07
C MET A 615 13.90 12.97 -27.79
N MET A 616 15.12 13.52 -27.68
CA MET A 616 15.45 14.84 -28.25
C MET A 616 16.00 14.81 -29.69
N ARG A 617 16.43 13.65 -30.22
CA ARG A 617 17.12 13.56 -31.52
C ARG A 617 16.64 12.47 -32.46
N LEU A 618 16.06 11.37 -31.97
CA LEU A 618 15.78 10.17 -32.78
C LEU A 618 14.28 9.87 -32.93
N ARG A 619 13.48 10.19 -31.91
CA ARG A 619 12.01 10.07 -31.88
C ARG A 619 11.32 11.42 -32.19
N ARG A 620 10.04 11.39 -32.59
CA ARG A 620 9.15 12.57 -32.67
C ARG A 620 8.80 13.09 -31.26
N ARG A 621 8.20 14.28 -31.17
CA ARG A 621 7.82 14.87 -29.87
C ARG A 621 6.68 14.08 -29.25
N MET A 622 6.85 13.67 -27.99
CA MET A 622 5.77 13.06 -27.20
C MET A 622 4.63 14.05 -26.98
N VAL A 623 3.41 13.53 -26.92
CA VAL A 623 2.23 14.31 -26.52
C VAL A 623 2.30 14.56 -25.00
N PRO A 624 2.31 15.81 -24.53
CA PRO A 624 2.34 16.11 -23.10
C PRO A 624 1.13 15.56 -22.37
N ARG A 625 1.34 15.10 -21.13
CA ARG A 625 0.32 14.62 -20.20
C ARG A 625 0.65 15.11 -18.79
N LYS A 626 -0.37 15.53 -18.04
CA LYS A 626 -0.27 15.73 -16.59
C LYS A 626 -0.16 14.38 -15.88
N ALA A 627 0.46 14.41 -14.71
CA ALA A 627 0.44 13.33 -13.72
C ALA A 627 0.88 13.88 -12.36
N LYS A 628 0.11 13.64 -11.30
CA LYS A 628 0.46 14.02 -9.91
C LYS A 628 1.43 13.04 -9.26
N ASP A 629 1.56 11.83 -9.80
CA ASP A 629 2.53 10.82 -9.38
C ASP A 629 2.88 9.83 -10.51
N ILE A 630 3.72 8.84 -10.19
CA ILE A 630 4.12 7.77 -11.12
C ILE A 630 3.01 6.72 -11.33
N GLY A 631 1.81 6.95 -10.81
CA GLY A 631 0.69 6.02 -10.84
C GLY A 631 0.97 4.70 -10.11
N ILE A 632 0.37 3.63 -10.63
CA ILE A 632 0.40 2.26 -10.08
C ILE A 632 1.81 1.71 -9.83
N TRP A 633 2.85 2.24 -10.50
CA TRP A 633 4.24 1.83 -10.28
C TRP A 633 4.71 1.97 -8.83
N LEU A 634 4.17 2.92 -8.05
CA LEU A 634 4.53 3.05 -6.63
C LEU A 634 4.09 1.82 -5.82
N GLN A 635 2.87 1.33 -6.03
CA GLN A 635 2.36 0.12 -5.36
C GLN A 635 3.12 -1.13 -5.80
N VAL A 636 3.54 -1.19 -7.07
CA VAL A 636 4.40 -2.26 -7.58
C VAL A 636 5.77 -2.25 -6.88
N LEU A 637 6.38 -1.08 -6.69
CA LEU A 637 7.65 -0.94 -5.96
C LEU A 637 7.53 -1.30 -4.46
N GLU A 638 6.42 -0.96 -3.81
CA GLU A 638 6.13 -1.35 -2.42
C GLU A 638 5.94 -2.87 -2.26
N ALA A 639 5.31 -3.52 -3.25
CA ALA A 639 5.20 -4.97 -3.31
C ALA A 639 6.57 -5.63 -3.53
N ILE A 640 7.37 -5.14 -4.48
CA ILE A 640 8.76 -5.60 -4.70
C ILE A 640 9.60 -5.46 -3.42
N GLY A 641 9.52 -4.31 -2.74
CA GLY A 641 10.24 -4.09 -1.47
C GLY A 641 9.80 -5.02 -0.33
N THR A 642 8.61 -5.62 -0.42
CA THR A 642 8.14 -6.64 0.53
C THR A 642 8.63 -8.04 0.13
N LEU A 643 8.53 -8.38 -1.17
CA LEU A 643 9.11 -9.60 -1.74
C LEU A 643 10.63 -9.66 -1.56
N ALA A 644 11.32 -8.52 -1.49
CA ALA A 644 12.75 -8.45 -1.27
C ALA A 644 13.19 -8.87 0.14
N VAL A 645 12.39 -8.61 1.17
CA VAL A 645 12.67 -9.11 2.53
C VAL A 645 12.61 -10.65 2.53
N ILE A 646 11.53 -11.20 1.97
CA ILE A 646 11.31 -12.64 1.89
C ILE A 646 12.38 -13.31 1.01
N GLY A 647 12.69 -12.74 -0.15
CA GLY A 647 13.67 -13.25 -1.11
C GLY A 647 15.08 -13.36 -0.52
N ASN A 648 15.61 -12.30 0.09
CA ASN A 648 16.94 -12.35 0.70
C ASN A 648 16.96 -13.26 1.94
N GLY A 649 15.89 -13.27 2.75
CA GLY A 649 15.76 -14.20 3.87
C GLY A 649 15.82 -15.67 3.43
N LEU A 650 15.10 -16.01 2.35
CA LEU A 650 15.14 -17.35 1.75
C LEU A 650 16.50 -17.68 1.13
N VAL A 651 17.18 -16.73 0.48
CA VAL A 651 18.54 -16.95 -0.08
C VAL A 651 19.54 -17.26 1.02
N ILE A 652 19.53 -16.51 2.13
CA ILE A 652 20.44 -16.72 3.26
C ILE A 652 20.07 -17.98 4.06
N ALA A 653 18.78 -18.30 4.19
CA ALA A 653 18.35 -19.51 4.88
C ALA A 653 18.60 -20.79 4.05
N ILE A 654 18.24 -20.80 2.77
CA ILE A 654 18.21 -22.01 1.93
C ILE A 654 19.48 -22.15 1.10
N THR A 655 19.84 -21.11 0.33
CA THR A 655 20.86 -21.18 -0.73
C THR A 655 22.29 -21.08 -0.19
N SER A 656 22.48 -20.24 0.84
CA SER A 656 23.75 -19.98 1.56
C SER A 656 24.15 -21.10 2.52
N ASP A 657 25.46 -21.18 2.79
CA ASP A 657 26.09 -22.07 3.75
C ASP A 657 26.29 -21.45 5.15
N PHE A 658 25.95 -20.16 5.32
CA PHE A 658 26.05 -19.45 6.58
C PHE A 658 25.38 -20.19 7.75
N ILE A 659 24.12 -20.64 7.59
CA ILE A 659 23.39 -21.33 8.67
C ILE A 659 24.01 -22.69 9.03
N PRO A 660 24.31 -23.61 8.09
CA PRO A 660 25.08 -24.83 8.36
C PRO A 660 26.40 -24.60 9.11
N VAL A 661 27.21 -23.61 8.68
CA VAL A 661 28.51 -23.31 9.30
C VAL A 661 28.34 -22.82 10.74
N GLN A 662 27.38 -21.93 11.01
CA GLN A 662 27.13 -21.46 12.39
C GLN A 662 26.58 -22.59 13.29
N VAL A 663 25.69 -23.44 12.78
CA VAL A 663 25.20 -24.62 13.54
C VAL A 663 26.36 -25.57 13.88
N TYR A 664 27.27 -25.83 12.95
CA TYR A 664 28.48 -26.62 13.22
C TYR A 664 29.34 -25.94 14.31
N LYS A 665 29.66 -24.65 14.13
CA LYS A 665 30.51 -23.86 15.04
C LYS A 665 30.04 -23.92 16.50
N TYR A 666 28.72 -23.80 16.74
CA TYR A 666 28.18 -23.78 18.10
C TYR A 666 27.81 -25.15 18.69
N MET A 667 27.43 -26.15 17.88
CA MET A 667 26.90 -27.43 18.38
C MET A 667 27.84 -28.64 18.18
N TYR A 668 28.75 -28.59 17.21
CA TYR A 668 29.50 -29.76 16.75
C TYR A 668 31.02 -29.55 16.61
N SER A 669 31.51 -28.32 16.79
CA SER A 669 32.92 -27.98 16.59
C SER A 669 33.84 -28.55 17.67
N PRO A 670 35.17 -28.63 17.41
CA PRO A 670 36.15 -29.00 18.43
C PRO A 670 36.08 -28.11 19.68
N CYS A 671 35.83 -26.81 19.53
CA CYS A 671 35.69 -25.85 20.63
C CYS A 671 34.55 -26.17 21.62
N THR A 672 33.53 -26.95 21.20
CA THR A 672 32.45 -27.39 22.10
C THR A 672 32.75 -28.72 22.79
N ARG A 673 33.83 -29.42 22.38
CA ARG A 673 34.29 -30.71 22.95
C ARG A 673 35.57 -30.58 23.76
N GLU A 674 36.46 -29.67 23.39
CA GLU A 674 37.80 -29.51 23.95
C GLU A 674 38.09 -28.03 24.21
N ASN A 675 38.63 -27.69 25.38
CA ASN A 675 38.86 -26.31 25.83
C ASN A 675 40.10 -25.65 25.18
N HIS A 676 40.31 -25.84 23.87
CA HIS A 676 41.41 -25.23 23.13
C HIS A 676 40.99 -23.88 22.52
N THR A 677 41.57 -22.79 23.05
CA THR A 677 41.23 -21.41 22.66
C THR A 677 42.02 -20.85 21.48
N ASP A 678 42.96 -21.63 20.93
CA ASP A 678 43.94 -21.20 19.91
C ASP A 678 43.68 -21.84 18.53
N MET A 679 42.47 -22.37 18.32
CA MET A 679 42.06 -23.13 17.14
C MET A 679 40.73 -22.59 16.59
N ASP A 680 40.67 -22.36 15.28
CA ASP A 680 39.46 -21.84 14.62
C ASP A 680 38.28 -22.81 14.76
N CYS A 681 37.19 -22.43 15.42
CA CYS A 681 36.03 -23.29 15.67
C CYS A 681 35.23 -23.71 14.41
N SER A 682 35.74 -23.44 13.21
CA SER A 682 35.25 -23.95 11.92
C SER A 682 36.09 -25.10 11.36
N THR A 683 37.21 -25.47 12.01
CA THR A 683 38.07 -26.57 11.58
C THR A 683 37.33 -27.91 11.56
N GLY A 684 37.45 -28.66 10.47
CA GLY A 684 36.82 -29.96 10.29
C GLY A 684 35.38 -29.89 9.77
N TYR A 685 34.84 -28.69 9.50
CA TYR A 685 33.49 -28.50 8.95
C TYR A 685 33.30 -29.29 7.65
N ILE A 686 34.27 -29.24 6.72
CA ILE A 686 34.14 -29.89 5.42
C ILE A 686 33.95 -31.40 5.58
N ASN A 687 34.79 -32.07 6.38
CA ASN A 687 34.70 -33.52 6.61
C ASN A 687 33.41 -33.93 7.33
N ASN A 688 32.84 -33.09 8.20
CA ASN A 688 31.53 -33.33 8.83
C ASN A 688 30.36 -33.07 7.87
N SER A 689 30.50 -32.16 6.90
CA SER A 689 29.44 -31.79 5.94
C SER A 689 29.27 -32.77 4.76
N LEU A 690 30.13 -33.79 4.68
CA LEU A 690 30.24 -34.72 3.55
C LEU A 690 29.94 -36.16 3.96
N SER A 691 28.75 -36.63 3.61
CA SER A 691 28.34 -38.03 3.78
C SER A 691 29.19 -38.99 2.95
N VAL A 692 29.38 -40.22 3.47
CA VAL A 692 30.02 -41.34 2.78
C VAL A 692 28.98 -42.12 1.98
N PHE A 693 29.34 -42.58 0.79
CA PHE A 693 28.56 -43.52 -0.01
C PHE A 693 29.44 -44.68 -0.49
N HIS A 694 28.95 -45.91 -0.36
CA HIS A 694 29.67 -47.09 -0.83
C HIS A 694 29.29 -47.41 -2.28
N ILE A 695 30.30 -47.59 -3.14
CA ILE A 695 30.12 -47.73 -4.59
C ILE A 695 29.36 -49.02 -4.98
N GLN A 696 29.25 -49.97 -4.04
CA GLN A 696 28.46 -51.20 -4.19
C GLN A 696 26.94 -50.94 -4.19
N ASP A 697 26.48 -49.83 -3.62
CA ASP A 697 25.05 -49.52 -3.45
C ASP A 697 24.48 -48.66 -4.58
N PHE A 698 25.24 -48.45 -5.66
CA PHE A 698 24.73 -47.78 -6.87
C PHE A 698 23.64 -48.60 -7.55
N GLU A 699 22.61 -47.93 -8.05
CA GLU A 699 21.54 -48.57 -8.81
C GLU A 699 22.11 -49.28 -10.08
N PRO A 700 21.63 -50.50 -10.47
CA PRO A 700 22.29 -51.33 -11.50
C PRO A 700 22.43 -50.74 -12.91
N HIS A 701 21.71 -49.67 -13.22
CA HIS A 701 21.79 -48.94 -14.50
C HIS A 701 22.83 -47.81 -14.52
N THR A 702 23.39 -47.44 -13.37
CA THR A 702 24.38 -46.36 -13.22
C THR A 702 25.78 -46.92 -13.53
N LYS A 703 26.34 -46.54 -14.68
CA LYS A 703 27.61 -47.09 -15.21
C LYS A 703 28.75 -46.09 -15.08
N VAL A 704 29.37 -46.11 -13.91
CA VAL A 704 30.56 -45.34 -13.55
C VAL A 704 31.83 -46.18 -13.73
N LEU A 705 32.95 -45.56 -14.10
CA LEU A 705 34.24 -46.25 -14.15
C LEU A 705 34.78 -46.42 -12.72
N PRO A 706 35.07 -47.64 -12.22
CA PRO A 706 35.51 -47.86 -10.84
C PRO A 706 36.99 -47.48 -10.58
N GLU A 707 37.69 -47.00 -11.61
CA GLU A 707 39.10 -46.63 -11.58
C GLU A 707 39.28 -45.12 -11.75
N PHE A 708 40.07 -44.51 -10.86
CA PHE A 708 40.51 -43.12 -10.97
C PHE A 708 42.03 -43.08 -10.77
N ASN A 709 42.77 -42.46 -11.69
CA ASN A 709 44.24 -42.44 -11.71
C ASN A 709 44.91 -43.83 -11.55
N GLY A 710 44.24 -44.91 -11.98
CA GLY A 710 44.73 -46.29 -11.87
C GLY A 710 44.47 -46.97 -10.51
N VAL A 711 43.70 -46.34 -9.61
CA VAL A 711 43.32 -46.89 -8.30
C VAL A 711 41.84 -47.26 -8.30
N GLN A 712 41.50 -48.44 -7.76
CA GLN A 712 40.11 -48.84 -7.52
C GLN A 712 39.54 -48.13 -6.30
N ILE A 713 38.45 -47.38 -6.49
CA ILE A 713 37.77 -46.66 -5.41
C ILE A 713 36.72 -47.57 -4.77
N LYS A 714 36.53 -47.48 -3.44
CA LYS A 714 35.52 -48.24 -2.68
C LYS A 714 34.36 -47.39 -2.14
N GLU A 715 34.63 -46.14 -1.82
CA GLU A 715 33.68 -45.16 -1.32
C GLU A 715 33.87 -43.82 -2.01
N CYS A 716 32.81 -43.02 -2.14
CA CYS A 716 32.88 -41.64 -2.56
C CYS A 716 32.11 -40.75 -1.59
N ARG A 717 32.49 -39.47 -1.51
CA ARG A 717 31.80 -38.48 -0.69
C ARG A 717 30.74 -37.74 -1.49
N TYR A 718 29.65 -37.36 -0.82
CA TYR A 718 28.60 -36.51 -1.38
C TYR A 718 28.04 -35.55 -0.32
N ARG A 719 27.44 -34.47 -0.79
CA ARG A 719 27.06 -33.33 0.05
C ARG A 719 25.61 -33.42 0.56
N ASP A 720 25.41 -34.26 1.57
CA ASP A 720 24.18 -34.30 2.38
C ASP A 720 24.54 -34.67 3.84
N TYR A 721 23.56 -34.64 4.75
CA TYR A 721 23.70 -34.93 6.19
C TYR A 721 23.05 -36.29 6.55
N ARG A 722 23.58 -37.38 6.00
CA ARG A 722 23.06 -38.75 6.13
C ARG A 722 24.02 -39.70 6.86
N ASN A 723 23.47 -40.77 7.42
CA ASN A 723 24.26 -41.90 7.91
C ASN A 723 24.93 -42.65 6.75
N ALA A 724 26.09 -43.27 7.00
CA ALA A 724 26.79 -44.07 6.00
C ALA A 724 26.13 -45.43 5.76
N ASP A 725 25.58 -46.06 6.80
CA ASP A 725 25.06 -47.44 6.75
C ASP A 725 23.63 -47.50 6.17
N ASP A 726 22.70 -46.72 6.75
CA ASP A 726 21.27 -46.74 6.37
C ASP A 726 20.88 -45.69 5.31
N TYR A 727 21.80 -44.78 4.94
CA TYR A 727 21.55 -43.59 4.12
C TYR A 727 20.39 -42.66 4.59
N THR A 728 19.94 -42.81 5.83
CA THR A 728 18.88 -42.00 6.47
C THR A 728 19.41 -40.64 6.95
N TYR A 729 18.53 -39.63 7.07
CA TYR A 729 18.92 -38.30 7.56
C TYR A 729 19.34 -38.32 9.03
N THR A 730 20.49 -37.70 9.31
CA THR A 730 21.04 -37.53 10.67
C THR A 730 20.22 -36.55 11.51
N ILE A 731 20.47 -36.53 12.83
CA ILE A 731 19.99 -35.46 13.72
C ILE A 731 20.58 -34.08 13.31
N GLN A 732 21.79 -34.04 12.72
CA GLN A 732 22.39 -32.79 12.23
C GLN A 732 21.53 -32.12 11.15
N PHE A 733 20.97 -32.90 10.21
CA PHE A 733 20.04 -32.41 9.19
C PHE A 733 18.86 -31.64 9.81
N TRP A 734 18.22 -32.23 10.83
CA TRP A 734 17.05 -31.64 11.48
C TRP A 734 17.40 -30.40 12.31
N HIS A 735 18.56 -30.37 12.98
CA HIS A 735 19.05 -29.16 13.66
C HIS A 735 19.32 -28.02 12.67
N ILE A 736 19.96 -28.31 11.53
CA ILE A 736 20.20 -27.31 10.47
C ILE A 736 18.86 -26.83 9.86
N PHE A 737 17.92 -27.73 9.59
CA PHE A 737 16.59 -27.38 9.07
C PHE A 737 15.80 -26.48 10.04
N ALA A 738 15.79 -26.81 11.34
CA ALA A 738 15.16 -25.99 12.37
C ALA A 738 15.83 -24.61 12.49
N ALA A 739 17.17 -24.54 12.47
CA ALA A 739 17.91 -23.29 12.50
C ALA A 739 17.63 -22.40 11.27
N ARG A 740 17.51 -22.98 10.07
CA ARG A 740 17.14 -22.27 8.83
C ARG A 740 15.75 -21.64 8.94
N LEU A 741 14.76 -22.38 9.44
CA LEU A 741 13.40 -21.87 9.64
C LEU A 741 13.36 -20.78 10.72
N ALA A 742 14.04 -20.97 11.85
CA ALA A 742 14.12 -19.98 12.93
C ALA A 742 14.79 -18.67 12.46
N PHE A 743 15.89 -18.78 11.69
CA PHE A 743 16.55 -17.62 11.08
C PHE A 743 15.63 -16.88 10.11
N LEU A 744 14.93 -17.59 9.21
CA LEU A 744 14.02 -16.99 8.24
C LEU A 744 12.92 -16.17 8.94
N ILE A 745 12.26 -16.77 9.95
CA ILE A 745 11.20 -16.11 10.73
C ILE A 745 11.76 -14.87 11.44
N LEU A 746 12.93 -14.97 12.08
CA LEU A 746 13.57 -13.85 12.77
C LEU A 746 13.93 -12.71 11.81
N PHE A 747 14.59 -13.03 10.69
CA PHE A 747 15.02 -12.07 9.69
C PHE A 747 13.83 -11.32 9.08
N GLU A 748 12.77 -12.04 8.69
CA GLU A 748 11.56 -11.45 8.14
C GLU A 748 10.88 -10.51 9.14
N HIS A 749 10.65 -10.96 10.38
CA HIS A 749 9.96 -10.15 11.39
C HIS A 749 10.78 -8.92 11.79
N VAL A 750 12.11 -9.03 11.93
CA VAL A 750 12.99 -7.89 12.22
C VAL A 750 12.96 -6.88 11.06
N ALA A 751 13.13 -7.32 9.82
CA ALA A 751 13.11 -6.43 8.66
C ALA A 751 11.74 -5.76 8.45
N LEU A 752 10.63 -6.48 8.67
CA LEU A 752 9.28 -5.90 8.64
C LEU A 752 9.04 -4.92 9.79
N CYS A 753 9.55 -5.18 11.00
CA CYS A 753 9.48 -4.21 12.10
C CYS A 753 10.26 -2.93 11.77
N VAL A 754 11.47 -3.03 11.21
CA VAL A 754 12.24 -1.84 10.80
C VAL A 754 11.56 -1.09 9.65
N LYS A 755 10.93 -1.78 8.69
CA LYS A 755 10.07 -1.17 7.66
C LYS A 755 8.94 -0.33 8.27
N LEU A 756 8.24 -0.88 9.26
CA LEU A 756 7.14 -0.17 9.94
C LEU A 756 7.67 1.05 10.74
N ILE A 757 8.82 0.92 11.40
CA ILE A 757 9.46 2.04 12.12
C ILE A 757 9.90 3.14 11.14
N ALA A 758 10.48 2.79 9.99
CA ALA A 758 10.90 3.75 8.97
C ALA A 758 9.71 4.53 8.37
N ALA A 759 8.62 3.84 8.03
CA ALA A 759 7.39 4.46 7.54
C ALA A 759 6.66 5.30 8.61
N TRP A 760 6.75 4.93 9.88
CA TRP A 760 6.22 5.75 10.98
C TRP A 760 7.07 7.01 11.23
N TYR A 761 8.39 6.93 11.06
CA TYR A 761 9.33 8.02 11.30
C TYR A 761 9.40 9.04 10.14
N ILE A 762 9.23 8.60 8.89
CA ILE A 762 9.30 9.45 7.69
C ILE A 762 7.87 9.75 7.19
N PRO A 763 7.29 10.93 7.47
CA PRO A 763 5.94 11.24 7.01
C PRO A 763 5.87 11.53 5.50
N ASP A 764 4.91 10.90 4.82
CA ASP A 764 4.69 10.91 3.35
C ASP A 764 4.64 12.30 2.72
N VAL A 765 4.20 13.32 3.47
CA VAL A 765 4.04 14.69 3.00
C VAL A 765 4.80 15.64 3.93
N PRO A 766 5.79 16.41 3.42
CA PRO A 766 6.65 17.22 4.27
C PRO A 766 5.88 18.39 4.90
N GLN A 767 6.22 18.73 6.14
CA GLN A 767 5.50 19.74 6.92
C GLN A 767 5.52 21.13 6.26
N LYS A 768 6.55 21.45 5.46
CA LYS A 768 6.60 22.66 4.61
C LYS A 768 5.43 22.71 3.61
N VAL A 769 5.14 21.60 2.93
CA VAL A 769 4.02 21.49 1.97
C VAL A 769 2.68 21.56 2.68
N LYS A 770 2.50 20.84 3.81
CA LYS A 770 1.29 20.94 4.63
C LYS A 770 1.03 22.39 5.06
N ASN A 771 2.07 23.10 5.51
CA ASN A 771 1.98 24.50 5.92
C ASN A 771 1.78 25.48 4.74
N GLN A 772 2.27 25.17 3.54
CA GLN A 772 2.01 25.96 2.34
C GLN A 772 0.54 25.84 1.91
N ILE A 773 0.04 24.61 1.76
CA ILE A 773 -1.37 24.33 1.42
C ILE A 773 -2.31 24.90 2.49
N LEU A 774 -1.95 24.81 3.78
CA LEU A 774 -2.73 25.42 4.86
C LEU A 774 -2.75 26.95 4.75
N LYS A 775 -1.61 27.61 4.47
CA LYS A 775 -1.56 29.07 4.24
C LYS A 775 -2.35 29.50 3.01
N GLU A 776 -2.32 28.71 1.94
CA GLU A 776 -3.06 28.97 0.72
C GLU A 776 -4.57 28.83 0.94
N LYS A 777 -5.02 27.71 1.52
CA LYS A 777 -6.43 27.52 1.94
C LYS A 777 -6.87 28.61 2.92
N HIS A 778 -6.03 28.97 3.89
CA HIS A 778 -6.31 30.07 4.84
C HIS A 778 -6.40 31.43 4.14
N ASN A 779 -5.58 31.70 3.13
CA ASN A 779 -5.66 32.93 2.35
C ASN A 779 -6.87 32.94 1.42
N ASN A 780 -7.25 31.81 0.82
CA ASN A 780 -8.44 31.69 -0.01
C ASN A 780 -9.70 31.87 0.83
N LEU A 781 -9.83 31.14 1.95
CA LEU A 781 -10.91 31.33 2.92
C LEU A 781 -10.92 32.74 3.51
N ARG A 782 -9.75 33.34 3.81
CA ARG A 782 -9.66 34.76 4.23
C ARG A 782 -10.07 35.72 3.13
N ASN A 783 -9.87 35.38 1.85
CA ASN A 783 -10.28 36.22 0.72
C ASN A 783 -11.78 36.09 0.44
N GLU A 784 -12.36 34.90 0.59
CA GLU A 784 -13.81 34.66 0.53
C GLU A 784 -14.51 35.35 1.71
N LEU A 785 -14.04 35.09 2.94
CA LEU A 785 -14.48 35.79 4.15
C LEU A 785 -14.23 37.31 4.04
N ARG A 786 -13.19 37.78 3.33
CA ARG A 786 -12.98 39.23 3.06
C ARG A 786 -13.93 39.76 1.99
N ARG A 787 -14.48 38.95 1.08
CA ARG A 787 -15.57 39.40 0.19
C ARG A 787 -16.86 39.54 1.01
N GLU A 788 -17.19 38.55 1.83
CA GLU A 788 -18.34 38.58 2.75
C GLU A 788 -18.24 39.70 3.79
N PHE A 789 -17.04 39.93 4.36
CA PHE A 789 -16.76 41.08 5.20
C PHE A 789 -16.59 42.39 4.42
N SER A 790 -16.23 42.41 3.14
CA SER A 790 -16.32 43.65 2.35
C SER A 790 -17.77 44.04 2.05
N THR A 791 -18.73 43.13 2.27
CA THR A 791 -20.17 43.41 2.28
C THR A 791 -20.77 43.62 3.69
N THR A 792 -20.02 43.39 4.79
CA THR A 792 -20.56 43.51 6.18
C THR A 792 -19.69 44.31 7.17
N LEU A 793 -18.44 44.65 6.85
CA LEU A 793 -17.51 45.44 7.70
C LEU A 793 -17.80 46.95 7.65
N SER A 794 -19.08 47.30 7.74
CA SER A 794 -19.53 48.66 8.05
C SER A 794 -19.56 48.93 9.56
N THR A 795 -19.35 47.91 10.40
CA THR A 795 -19.63 47.94 11.84
C THR A 795 -18.53 47.33 12.75
N MET A 796 -17.64 48.21 13.21
CA MET A 796 -16.95 48.19 14.53
C MET A 796 -15.85 47.13 14.83
N ALA A 797 -15.22 47.26 16.01
CA ALA A 797 -13.90 46.71 16.37
C ALA A 797 -13.78 46.31 17.88
N PRO A 798 -12.75 45.52 18.31
CA PRO A 798 -12.73 44.83 19.61
C PRO A 798 -11.65 45.28 20.63
N ILE A 799 -11.77 44.84 21.90
CA ILE A 799 -10.82 45.04 23.03
C ILE A 799 -10.59 43.70 23.81
N SER A 800 -9.66 43.63 24.80
CA SER A 800 -8.87 42.43 25.19
C SER A 800 -8.56 42.23 26.70
N GLN A 801 -7.77 41.18 27.06
CA GLN A 801 -6.83 40.98 28.21
C GLN A 801 -6.99 39.71 29.12
N ALA A 802 -6.08 39.54 30.12
CA ALA A 802 -5.62 38.23 30.69
C ALA A 802 -5.16 38.29 32.19
N GLY A 803 -4.71 37.16 32.81
CA GLY A 803 -4.23 37.08 34.22
C GLY A 803 -3.51 35.75 34.63
N VAL A 804 -2.79 35.68 35.79
CA VAL A 804 -1.79 34.61 36.13
C VAL A 804 -1.49 34.36 37.66
N LEU A 805 -0.92 33.18 38.02
CA LEU A 805 -0.05 32.83 39.21
C LEU A 805 -0.70 32.75 40.65
N PRO A 806 -0.02 32.35 41.78
CA PRO A 806 1.30 31.71 42.05
C PRO A 806 1.35 30.55 43.13
N LYS A 807 2.55 30.18 43.62
CA LYS A 807 2.90 29.22 44.73
C LYS A 807 3.61 29.91 45.93
N LEU A 808 3.72 29.26 47.10
CA LEU A 808 4.70 29.39 48.23
C LEU A 808 4.49 28.15 49.18
N LEU A 809 5.26 27.74 50.22
CA LEU A 809 6.68 27.82 50.71
C LEU A 809 6.90 26.73 51.80
N GLN A 810 8.15 26.34 52.16
CA GLN A 810 8.75 26.26 53.54
C GLN A 810 10.04 25.38 53.59
N TYR A 811 10.92 25.57 54.60
CA TYR A 811 12.26 24.97 54.78
C TYR A 811 12.49 24.45 56.22
N LEU A 812 13.42 23.49 56.43
CA LEU A 812 14.64 23.59 57.28
C LEU A 812 15.38 22.23 57.46
N CYS A 813 16.67 22.28 57.79
CA CYS A 813 17.69 21.19 57.83
C CYS A 813 18.32 20.82 56.47
N SER A 814 19.21 21.68 55.98
CA SER A 814 19.63 21.72 54.57
C SER A 814 21.15 21.69 54.32
N VAL A 815 21.87 20.72 54.90
CA VAL A 815 23.13 20.18 54.35
C VAL A 815 23.11 18.65 54.58
N PRO A 816 23.10 17.81 53.52
CA PRO A 816 23.18 16.36 53.68
C PRO A 816 24.62 15.91 53.98
N PRO A 817 24.84 14.83 54.74
CA PRO A 817 26.15 14.24 54.94
C PRO A 817 26.65 13.51 53.67
N GLU A 818 27.97 13.39 53.52
CA GLU A 818 28.60 12.81 52.33
C GLU A 818 28.98 11.34 52.57
N PHE A 819 28.42 10.43 51.77
CA PHE A 819 28.80 9.02 51.77
C PHE A 819 30.11 8.84 50.98
N LEU A 820 31.15 8.36 51.67
CA LEU A 820 32.44 8.04 51.06
C LEU A 820 32.44 6.62 50.48
N VAL A 821 31.77 5.68 51.16
CA VAL A 821 31.52 4.32 50.68
C VAL A 821 30.06 3.94 51.00
N PRO A 822 29.25 3.53 50.01
CA PRO A 822 29.50 3.60 48.57
C PRO A 822 29.19 5.02 48.05
N ALA A 823 30.02 5.56 47.14
CA ALA A 823 29.82 6.91 46.61
C ALA A 823 28.65 7.05 45.62
N ALA A 824 28.06 5.92 45.20
CA ALA A 824 26.86 5.81 44.37
C ALA A 824 26.17 4.47 44.67
N ASN A 825 24.95 4.25 44.16
CA ASN A 825 24.22 2.99 44.35
C ASN A 825 24.98 1.82 43.69
N GLU A 826 25.35 0.82 44.48
CA GLU A 826 26.24 -0.28 44.05
C GLU A 826 25.49 -1.60 43.87
N THR A 827 25.76 -2.32 42.78
CA THR A 827 25.04 -3.55 42.41
C THR A 827 25.99 -4.76 42.40
N LEU A 828 25.88 -5.64 43.38
CA LEU A 828 26.77 -6.79 43.56
C LEU A 828 26.09 -8.07 43.06
N ARG A 829 26.70 -8.74 42.07
CA ARG A 829 26.23 -10.03 41.53
C ARG A 829 26.97 -11.19 42.17
N LEU A 830 26.24 -12.04 42.87
CA LEU A 830 26.79 -12.99 43.83
C LEU A 830 26.17 -14.38 43.69
N VAL A 831 26.91 -15.41 44.13
CA VAL A 831 26.50 -16.81 44.08
C VAL A 831 26.09 -17.28 45.49
N LEU A 832 25.10 -18.16 45.58
CA LEU A 832 24.70 -18.79 46.86
C LEU A 832 25.89 -19.47 47.55
N GLY A 833 25.95 -19.33 48.88
CA GLY A 833 27.05 -19.82 49.72
C GLY A 833 28.16 -18.79 49.97
N SER A 834 28.12 -17.60 49.34
CA SER A 834 29.10 -16.54 49.58
C SER A 834 28.87 -15.79 50.90
N ARG A 835 29.97 -15.30 51.50
CA ARG A 835 29.95 -14.31 52.59
C ARG A 835 30.33 -12.95 52.03
N VAL A 836 29.61 -11.91 52.43
CA VAL A 836 29.80 -10.54 51.91
C VAL A 836 29.68 -9.54 53.06
N GLU A 837 30.51 -8.50 53.02
CA GLU A 837 30.54 -7.44 54.01
C GLU A 837 30.15 -6.12 53.33
N LEU A 838 29.11 -5.45 53.82
CA LEU A 838 28.67 -4.15 53.32
C LEU A 838 29.18 -3.06 54.26
N ASN A 839 30.01 -2.16 53.74
CA ASN A 839 30.63 -1.09 54.52
C ASN A 839 30.03 0.27 54.15
N CYS A 840 29.36 0.91 55.10
CA CYS A 840 28.80 2.25 54.96
C CYS A 840 29.69 3.25 55.70
N THR A 841 30.39 4.12 54.98
CA THR A 841 31.25 5.15 55.59
C THR A 841 30.82 6.56 55.18
N VAL A 842 30.67 7.45 56.17
CA VAL A 842 30.06 8.76 56.01
C VAL A 842 30.86 9.84 56.74
N ARG A 843 31.01 10.99 56.07
CA ARG A 843 31.73 12.17 56.54
C ARG A 843 30.76 13.28 56.92
N TRP A 844 30.98 13.89 58.08
CA TRP A 844 30.14 14.99 58.54
C TRP A 844 30.90 16.03 59.38
N ALA A 845 30.43 17.28 59.34
CA ALA A 845 31.04 18.41 60.04
C ALA A 845 30.33 18.65 61.39
N GLY A 846 31.09 18.60 62.48
CA GLY A 846 30.53 18.58 63.83
C GLY A 846 30.03 19.94 64.33
N THR A 847 28.76 20.01 64.72
CA THR A 847 28.25 21.01 65.69
C THR A 847 27.38 20.30 66.73
N GLU A 848 27.42 20.76 67.98
CA GLU A 848 27.06 19.99 69.19
C GLU A 848 25.58 19.60 69.39
N ARG A 849 24.73 19.72 68.35
CA ARG A 849 23.27 19.48 68.45
C ARG A 849 22.70 18.50 67.43
N CYS A 850 23.55 17.82 66.68
CA CYS A 850 23.18 16.61 65.94
C CYS A 850 24.08 15.46 66.39
N GLN A 851 23.53 14.25 66.44
CA GLN A 851 24.28 13.00 66.50
C GLN A 851 23.55 12.01 65.59
N PRO A 852 24.06 11.74 64.38
CA PRO A 852 23.38 10.85 63.44
C PRO A 852 23.65 9.39 63.82
N ILE A 853 22.61 8.69 64.26
CA ILE A 853 22.66 7.23 64.49
C ILE A 853 22.58 6.53 63.12
N PRO A 854 23.51 5.63 62.75
CA PRO A 854 23.38 4.82 61.55
C PRO A 854 22.26 3.80 61.73
N ALA A 855 21.45 3.59 60.70
CA ALA A 855 20.40 2.57 60.72
C ALA A 855 20.37 1.79 59.40
N TRP A 856 20.47 0.47 59.49
CA TRP A 856 20.38 -0.41 58.33
C TRP A 856 18.95 -0.90 58.11
N SER A 857 18.57 -1.02 56.84
CA SER A 857 17.31 -1.62 56.41
C SER A 857 17.55 -2.58 55.25
N LYS A 858 16.71 -3.61 55.18
CA LYS A 858 16.62 -4.53 54.05
C LYS A 858 15.23 -4.40 53.43
N ASP A 859 15.16 -4.10 52.14
CA ASP A 859 13.93 -3.98 51.34
C ASP A 859 12.86 -3.06 51.99
N GLY A 860 13.33 -2.01 52.69
CA GLY A 860 12.50 -1.05 53.43
C GLY A 860 12.15 -1.43 54.87
N GLN A 861 12.53 -2.62 55.34
CA GLN A 861 12.33 -3.08 56.71
C GLN A 861 13.60 -2.89 57.55
N TRP A 862 13.47 -2.25 58.72
CA TRP A 862 14.61 -1.95 59.60
C TRP A 862 15.21 -3.21 60.22
N LEU A 863 16.55 -3.29 60.24
CA LEU A 863 17.31 -4.33 60.94
C LEU A 863 17.52 -3.95 62.41
N GLY A 864 17.58 -4.95 63.30
CA GLY A 864 17.70 -4.73 64.75
C GLY A 864 19.05 -4.14 65.15
N SER A 865 19.09 -3.42 66.28
CA SER A 865 20.24 -2.61 66.76
C SER A 865 21.42 -3.43 67.32
N GLY A 866 21.86 -4.43 66.56
CA GLY A 866 22.99 -5.30 66.86
C GLY A 866 23.48 -6.12 65.66
N SER A 867 23.02 -5.82 64.44
CA SER A 867 23.47 -6.50 63.20
C SER A 867 24.67 -5.84 62.53
N SER A 868 24.98 -4.58 62.85
CA SER A 868 26.15 -3.85 62.32
C SER A 868 27.21 -3.62 63.41
N GLN A 869 28.47 -3.54 62.98
CA GLN A 869 29.58 -3.12 63.82
C GLN A 869 29.96 -1.68 63.46
N ASP A 870 29.70 -0.76 64.37
CA ASP A 870 29.84 0.67 64.14
C ASP A 870 31.13 1.20 64.80
N THR A 871 31.85 2.06 64.08
CA THR A 871 33.12 2.66 64.49
C THR A 871 33.16 4.15 64.15
N VAL A 872 33.64 4.98 65.07
CA VAL A 872 33.67 6.44 64.93
C VAL A 872 35.07 6.95 65.17
N TRP A 873 35.56 7.80 64.27
CA TRP A 873 36.93 8.28 64.24
C TRP A 873 36.95 9.80 64.02
N SER A 874 37.88 10.51 64.66
CA SER A 874 38.16 11.90 64.30
C SER A 874 38.97 11.94 63.00
N GLY A 875 38.63 12.87 62.11
CA GLY A 875 39.52 13.23 61.00
C GLY A 875 40.83 13.86 61.49
N GLN A 876 41.83 13.95 60.60
CA GLN A 876 43.13 14.58 60.91
C GLN A 876 43.00 16.08 61.22
N ASN A 877 41.93 16.74 60.77
CA ASN A 877 41.52 18.07 61.23
C ASN A 877 40.42 17.91 62.29
N SER A 878 40.56 18.57 63.43
CA SER A 878 39.73 18.42 64.64
C SER A 878 38.29 19.00 64.55
N SER A 879 37.75 19.12 63.33
CA SER A 879 36.40 19.61 63.03
C SER A 879 35.55 18.64 62.19
N GLU A 880 36.15 17.57 61.65
CA GLU A 880 35.48 16.53 60.86
C GLU A 880 35.43 15.21 61.63
N GLN A 881 34.27 14.56 61.63
CA GLN A 881 34.09 13.22 62.18
C GLN A 881 33.68 12.25 61.06
N LEU A 882 34.18 11.02 61.18
CA LEU A 882 33.91 9.92 60.28
C LEU A 882 33.22 8.80 61.04
N LEU A 883 32.09 8.34 60.52
CA LEU A 883 31.39 7.15 61.02
C LEU A 883 31.45 6.05 59.96
N ALA A 884 31.81 4.85 60.38
CA ALA A 884 31.88 3.65 59.55
C ALA A 884 31.08 2.52 60.20
N SER A 885 30.08 2.00 59.49
CA SER A 885 29.19 0.93 59.93
C SER A 885 29.29 -0.26 58.96
N VAL A 886 29.65 -1.43 59.48
CA VAL A 886 29.84 -2.65 58.68
C VAL A 886 28.78 -3.68 58.99
N LEU A 887 28.14 -4.23 57.95
CA LEU A 887 27.12 -5.27 58.02
C LEU A 887 27.62 -6.56 57.33
N GLN A 888 27.84 -7.62 58.10
CA GLN A 888 28.25 -8.94 57.57
C GLN A 888 27.03 -9.80 57.21
N LEU A 889 27.04 -10.40 56.02
CA LEU A 889 25.95 -11.22 55.49
C LEU A 889 26.48 -12.58 54.98
N ASN A 890 25.79 -13.67 55.35
CA ASN A 890 25.98 -15.00 54.78
C ASN A 890 24.81 -15.28 53.83
N LEU A 891 25.07 -15.44 52.52
CA LEU A 891 24.02 -15.61 51.51
C LEU A 891 23.70 -17.10 51.33
N THR A 892 22.85 -17.63 52.21
CA THR A 892 22.54 -19.08 52.31
C THR A 892 21.22 -19.50 51.67
N HIS A 893 20.28 -18.57 51.52
CA HIS A 893 18.96 -18.79 50.95
C HIS A 893 18.62 -17.71 49.93
N ASP A 894 17.71 -17.98 49.00
CA ASP A 894 17.26 -16.98 48.01
C ASP A 894 16.60 -15.75 48.64
N ALA A 895 16.08 -15.89 49.86
CA ALA A 895 15.55 -14.78 50.65
C ALA A 895 16.64 -13.83 51.20
N ASP A 896 17.94 -14.14 51.05
CA ASP A 896 19.05 -13.32 51.57
C ASP A 896 19.44 -12.20 50.59
N PHE A 897 19.21 -12.38 49.30
CA PHE A 897 19.32 -11.32 48.27
C PHE A 897 18.25 -10.23 48.47
N GLY A 898 18.48 -9.03 47.93
CA GLY A 898 17.61 -7.86 48.15
C GLY A 898 18.35 -6.52 48.12
N VAL A 899 17.64 -5.43 48.44
CA VAL A 899 18.18 -4.06 48.54
C VAL A 899 18.49 -3.73 50.00
N PHE A 900 19.76 -3.55 50.32
CA PHE A 900 20.22 -3.11 51.63
C PHE A 900 20.52 -1.62 51.59
N ALA A 901 19.89 -0.84 52.47
CA ALA A 901 20.06 0.61 52.53
C ALA A 901 20.59 1.04 53.91
N CYS A 902 21.69 1.79 53.89
CA CYS A 902 22.27 2.47 55.04
C CYS A 902 21.65 3.88 55.13
N TRP A 903 20.97 4.17 56.24
CA TRP A 903 20.33 5.47 56.50
C TRP A 903 21.13 6.25 57.53
N ILE A 904 21.50 7.49 57.19
CA ILE A 904 22.14 8.42 58.11
C ILE A 904 21.40 9.76 58.03
N SER A 905 20.56 10.03 59.03
CA SER A 905 19.66 11.19 59.10
C SER A 905 18.69 11.33 57.92
N ASN A 906 18.93 12.25 56.99
CA ASN A 906 18.06 12.59 55.87
C ASN A 906 18.64 12.17 54.50
N ALA A 907 19.66 11.29 54.51
CA ALA A 907 20.35 10.79 53.32
C ALA A 907 20.63 9.29 53.43
N THR A 908 20.76 8.62 52.29
CA THR A 908 20.82 7.15 52.17
C THR A 908 21.77 6.70 51.08
N ALA A 909 22.48 5.60 51.32
CA ALA A 909 23.19 4.86 50.27
C ALA A 909 22.68 3.40 50.21
N THR A 910 22.62 2.84 48.99
CA THR A 910 22.01 1.52 48.75
C THR A 910 22.96 0.55 48.05
N PHE A 911 23.01 -0.68 48.56
CA PHE A 911 23.62 -1.84 47.93
C PHE A 911 22.51 -2.79 47.45
N THR A 912 22.53 -3.22 46.18
CA THR A 912 21.60 -4.24 45.68
C THR A 912 22.33 -5.55 45.48
N LEU A 913 21.97 -6.59 46.23
CA LEU A 913 22.53 -7.93 46.07
C LEU A 913 21.67 -8.72 45.08
N GLN A 914 22.24 -9.06 43.92
CA GLN A 914 21.58 -9.83 42.87
C GLN A 914 22.20 -11.23 42.77
N ARG A 915 21.36 -12.25 42.59
CA ARG A 915 21.82 -13.61 42.29
C ARG A 915 22.39 -13.67 40.86
N ALA A 916 23.57 -14.28 40.72
CA ALA A 916 24.10 -14.64 39.41
C ALA A 916 23.45 -15.95 38.94
N GLU A 917 22.63 -15.88 37.88
CA GLU A 917 22.03 -17.06 37.24
C GLU A 917 22.88 -17.56 36.07
N ALA A 918 23.03 -18.88 35.96
CA ALA A 918 23.61 -19.51 34.78
C ALA A 918 22.53 -19.65 33.68
N ALA A 919 22.88 -19.34 32.44
CA ALA A 919 21.93 -19.29 31.32
C ALA A 919 21.43 -20.68 30.90
N GLY A 920 20.31 -21.13 31.47
CA GLY A 920 19.57 -22.30 30.99
C GLY A 920 18.63 -21.97 29.83
N HIS A 921 18.37 -22.93 28.94
CA HIS A 921 17.46 -22.74 27.80
C HIS A 921 15.96 -22.66 28.20
N VAL A 922 15.61 -23.07 29.42
CA VAL A 922 14.22 -23.12 29.93
C VAL A 922 13.52 -21.76 29.91
N PRO A 923 14.07 -20.64 30.45
CA PRO A 923 13.45 -19.32 30.34
C PRO A 923 13.26 -18.85 28.89
N ALA A 924 14.13 -19.22 27.94
CA ALA A 924 13.94 -18.87 26.52
C ALA A 924 12.75 -19.63 25.89
N VAL A 925 12.61 -20.93 26.19
CA VAL A 925 11.46 -21.74 25.73
C VAL A 925 10.16 -21.28 26.41
N LEU A 926 10.19 -20.96 27.70
CA LEU A 926 9.06 -20.39 28.42
C LEU A 926 8.69 -19.00 27.86
N ALA A 927 9.66 -18.14 27.56
CA ALA A 927 9.40 -16.84 26.93
C ALA A 927 8.77 -17.00 25.54
N ALA A 928 9.26 -17.95 24.71
CA ALA A 928 8.67 -18.24 23.41
C ALA A 928 7.23 -18.77 23.52
N LEU A 929 6.95 -19.67 24.46
CA LEU A 929 5.60 -20.17 24.74
C LEU A 929 4.69 -19.08 25.33
N LEU A 930 5.20 -18.22 26.20
CA LEU A 930 4.44 -17.13 26.80
C LEU A 930 4.14 -16.05 25.75
N VAL A 931 5.06 -15.75 24.83
CA VAL A 931 4.80 -14.91 23.64
C VAL A 931 3.79 -15.56 22.71
N LEU A 932 3.87 -16.86 22.45
CA LEU A 932 2.87 -17.57 21.64
C LEU A 932 1.48 -17.50 22.28
N VAL A 933 1.38 -17.75 23.60
CA VAL A 933 0.13 -17.63 24.37
C VAL A 933 -0.34 -16.18 24.43
N LEU A 934 0.55 -15.19 24.52
CA LEU A 934 0.21 -13.77 24.47
C LEU A 934 -0.32 -13.37 23.09
N LEU A 935 0.26 -13.88 21.99
CA LEU A 935 -0.21 -13.64 20.63
C LEU A 935 -1.56 -14.33 20.38
N VAL A 936 -1.78 -15.54 20.88
CA VAL A 936 -3.08 -16.23 20.85
C VAL A 936 -4.10 -15.47 21.70
N LEU A 937 -3.74 -15.01 22.91
CA LEU A 937 -4.60 -14.17 23.74
C LEU A 937 -4.92 -12.84 23.08
N LEU A 938 -3.95 -12.18 22.44
CA LEU A 938 -4.17 -10.93 21.70
C LEU A 938 -5.05 -11.16 20.46
N ALA A 939 -4.90 -12.28 19.76
CA ALA A 939 -5.78 -12.66 18.65
C ALA A 939 -7.21 -12.96 19.14
N VAL A 940 -7.37 -13.71 20.23
CA VAL A 940 -8.68 -14.01 20.86
C VAL A 940 -9.32 -12.74 21.41
N LEU A 941 -8.56 -11.87 22.10
CA LEU A 941 -9.01 -10.57 22.57
C LEU A 941 -9.39 -9.66 21.41
N TYR A 942 -8.63 -9.64 20.31
CA TYR A 942 -8.98 -8.87 19.11
C TYR A 942 -10.26 -9.39 18.46
N VAL A 943 -10.45 -10.72 18.36
CA VAL A 943 -11.68 -11.31 17.83
C VAL A 943 -12.88 -11.01 18.73
N GLN A 944 -12.77 -11.16 20.05
CA GLN A 944 -13.83 -10.88 21.02
C GLN A 944 -14.13 -9.37 21.18
N CYS A 945 -13.11 -8.52 21.11
CA CYS A 945 -13.24 -7.07 21.27
C CYS A 945 -13.30 -6.31 19.95
N ARG A 946 -13.42 -6.99 18.79
CA ARG A 946 -13.38 -6.39 17.44
C ARG A 946 -14.25 -5.15 17.31
N LEU A 947 -15.49 -5.21 17.80
CA LEU A 947 -16.43 -4.08 17.77
C LEU A 947 -16.03 -2.94 18.73
N ASN A 948 -15.46 -3.26 19.90
CA ASN A 948 -14.94 -2.26 20.84
C ASN A 948 -13.71 -1.54 20.25
N VAL A 949 -12.82 -2.27 19.56
CA VAL A 949 -11.64 -1.72 18.88
C VAL A 949 -12.04 -0.84 17.70
N LEU A 950 -13.04 -1.25 16.91
CA LEU A 950 -13.59 -0.44 15.80
C LEU A 950 -14.28 0.84 16.31
N LEU A 951 -15.06 0.75 17.39
CA LEU A 951 -15.65 1.92 18.06
C LEU A 951 -14.55 2.87 18.55
N TRP A 952 -13.57 2.37 19.31
CA TRP A 952 -12.44 3.17 19.79
C TRP A 952 -11.65 3.83 18.66
N TYR A 953 -11.39 3.09 17.56
CA TYR A 953 -10.69 3.63 16.40
C TYR A 953 -11.49 4.76 15.74
N ARG A 954 -12.79 4.57 15.49
CA ARG A 954 -13.68 5.60 14.95
C ARG A 954 -13.76 6.82 15.88
N ASP A 955 -13.93 6.57 17.17
CA ASP A 955 -14.10 7.62 18.17
C ASP A 955 -12.77 8.33 18.50
N ARG A 956 -11.63 7.85 17.98
CA ARG A 956 -10.32 8.50 18.01
C ARG A 956 -9.92 9.18 16.69
N TYR A 957 -10.18 8.55 15.54
CA TYR A 957 -9.63 8.94 14.23
C TYR A 957 -10.66 9.20 13.12
N GLY A 958 -11.95 8.85 13.31
CA GLY A 958 -12.98 9.04 12.28
C GLY A 958 -13.32 10.51 12.04
N GLU A 959 -13.64 10.88 10.80
CA GLU A 959 -14.03 12.24 10.44
C GLU A 959 -15.35 12.67 11.12
N LEU A 960 -15.57 13.99 11.26
CA LEU A 960 -16.76 14.55 11.89
C LEU A 960 -17.74 15.10 10.85
N GLU A 961 -19.00 14.66 10.90
CA GLU A 961 -20.12 15.29 10.20
C GLU A 961 -20.50 16.59 10.93
N LEU A 962 -19.92 17.72 10.51
CA LEU A 962 -20.20 19.08 11.02
C LEU A 962 -20.88 19.94 9.94
N ASN A 963 -21.68 20.92 10.37
CA ASN A 963 -22.27 21.98 9.55
C ASN A 963 -23.11 21.50 8.34
N ASP A 964 -23.93 20.47 8.53
CA ASP A 964 -24.84 19.91 7.51
C ASP A 964 -26.29 20.44 7.58
N GLY A 965 -26.59 21.33 8.52
CA GLY A 965 -27.93 21.93 8.71
C GLY A 965 -29.02 20.97 9.22
N LYS A 966 -28.66 19.76 9.65
CA LYS A 966 -29.61 18.75 10.14
C LYS A 966 -29.78 18.83 11.66
N LEU A 967 -31.02 18.65 12.11
CA LEU A 967 -31.44 18.83 13.51
C LEU A 967 -31.36 17.53 14.33
N TYR A 968 -31.49 16.37 13.69
CA TYR A 968 -31.59 15.07 14.34
C TYR A 968 -30.55 14.06 13.81
N ASP A 969 -30.02 13.24 14.71
CA ASP A 969 -29.01 12.22 14.39
C ASP A 969 -29.63 11.04 13.61
N ALA A 970 -30.88 10.68 13.90
CA ALA A 970 -31.63 9.69 13.12
C ALA A 970 -33.14 9.88 13.19
N TYR A 971 -33.81 9.57 12.08
CA TYR A 971 -35.25 9.31 12.00
C TYR A 971 -35.50 7.83 12.33
N VAL A 972 -36.54 7.49 13.09
CA VAL A 972 -36.96 6.10 13.31
C VAL A 972 -38.35 5.87 12.75
N SER A 973 -38.45 5.01 11.73
CA SER A 973 -39.71 4.49 11.21
C SER A 973 -40.03 3.14 11.84
N HIS A 974 -41.27 2.95 12.27
CA HIS A 974 -41.80 1.71 12.83
C HIS A 974 -43.28 1.58 12.45
N ALA A 975 -43.88 0.39 12.61
CA ALA A 975 -45.31 0.23 12.36
C ALA A 975 -46.12 0.89 13.48
N THR A 976 -47.36 1.26 13.20
CA THR A 976 -48.36 1.73 14.19
C THR A 976 -48.81 0.66 15.19
N ALA A 977 -48.31 -0.58 15.06
CA ALA A 977 -48.58 -1.68 15.99
C ALA A 977 -48.07 -1.38 17.41
N ALA A 978 -48.84 -1.81 18.42
CA ALA A 978 -48.57 -1.49 19.82
C ALA A 978 -47.19 -1.97 20.30
N ASP A 979 -46.69 -3.11 19.80
CA ASP A 979 -45.41 -3.68 20.23
C ASP A 979 -44.20 -3.00 19.59
N ASP A 980 -44.32 -2.52 18.35
CA ASP A 980 -43.31 -1.68 17.70
C ASP A 980 -43.17 -0.34 18.40
N ARG A 981 -44.30 0.30 18.71
CA ARG A 981 -44.34 1.56 19.47
C ARG A 981 -43.72 1.39 20.87
N LYS A 982 -44.01 0.27 21.57
CA LYS A 982 -43.35 -0.09 22.85
C LYS A 982 -41.84 -0.28 22.67
N PHE A 983 -41.41 -1.03 21.65
CA PHE A 983 -39.99 -1.29 21.36
C PHE A 983 -39.22 0.02 21.10
N VAL A 984 -39.76 0.90 20.25
CA VAL A 984 -39.10 2.17 19.94
C VAL A 984 -39.08 3.11 21.14
N HIS A 985 -40.19 3.31 21.84
CA HIS A 985 -40.27 4.30 22.93
C HIS A 985 -39.61 3.84 24.24
N PHE A 986 -39.62 2.55 24.58
CA PHE A 986 -39.06 2.04 25.83
C PHE A 986 -37.67 1.38 25.70
N ILE A 987 -37.26 0.94 24.51
CA ILE A 987 -35.96 0.26 24.31
C ILE A 987 -35.03 1.10 23.42
N VAL A 988 -35.45 1.51 22.22
CA VAL A 988 -34.57 2.25 21.29
C VAL A 988 -34.29 3.67 21.78
N LYS A 989 -35.34 4.45 22.07
CA LYS A 989 -35.21 5.86 22.48
C LYS A 989 -34.36 6.02 23.75
N PRO A 990 -34.61 5.30 24.87
CA PRO A 990 -33.87 5.56 26.11
C PRO A 990 -32.39 5.12 26.04
N GLN A 991 -32.05 4.14 25.19
CA GLN A 991 -30.65 3.77 24.99
C GLN A 991 -29.92 4.79 24.11
N LEU A 992 -30.47 5.16 22.95
CA LEU A 992 -29.78 6.08 22.05
C LEU A 992 -29.72 7.52 22.58
N GLU A 993 -30.79 8.02 23.19
CA GLU A 993 -30.83 9.39 23.71
C GLU A 993 -30.15 9.50 25.09
N ASN A 994 -30.68 8.83 26.13
CA ASN A 994 -30.22 9.05 27.50
C ASN A 994 -28.83 8.45 27.80
N ARG A 995 -28.39 7.44 27.03
CA ARG A 995 -27.13 6.72 27.30
C ARG A 995 -26.04 6.98 26.26
N HIS A 996 -26.41 7.24 25.00
CA HIS A 996 -25.47 7.53 23.92
C HIS A 996 -25.55 8.97 23.39
N GLY A 997 -26.49 9.80 23.87
CA GLY A 997 -26.54 11.25 23.59
C GLY A 997 -27.03 11.64 22.18
N TYR A 998 -27.63 10.71 21.45
CA TYR A 998 -28.25 11.01 20.14
C TYR A 998 -29.57 11.78 20.30
N LYS A 999 -29.93 12.58 19.30
CA LYS A 999 -31.24 13.23 19.16
C LYS A 999 -32.04 12.45 18.11
N LEU A 1000 -33.10 11.77 18.49
CA LEU A 1000 -33.95 11.02 17.55
C LEU A 1000 -35.18 11.84 17.14
N PHE A 1001 -35.58 11.71 15.88
CA PHE A 1001 -36.94 12.06 15.45
C PHE A 1001 -37.79 10.79 15.40
N LEU A 1002 -38.93 10.83 16.08
CA LEU A 1002 -39.95 9.77 16.06
C LEU A 1002 -41.24 10.39 15.50
N ASP A 1003 -41.82 9.74 14.51
CA ASP A 1003 -43.09 10.11 13.89
C ASP A 1003 -43.99 8.86 13.88
N GLU A 1004 -45.30 9.04 14.04
CA GLU A 1004 -46.26 7.92 14.03
C GLU A 1004 -46.86 7.69 12.63
N GLN A 1005 -46.47 8.49 11.63
CA GLN A 1005 -46.83 8.27 10.22
C GLN A 1005 -45.98 7.15 9.59
N ASN A 1006 -46.65 6.08 9.13
CA ASN A 1006 -46.03 5.02 8.33
C ASN A 1006 -45.50 5.59 6.99
N ILE A 1007 -44.31 5.15 6.56
CA ILE A 1007 -43.80 5.50 5.22
C ILE A 1007 -44.51 4.63 4.18
N LEU A 1008 -45.62 5.12 3.63
CA LEU A 1008 -46.43 4.43 2.61
C LEU A 1008 -45.89 4.70 1.18
N PRO A 1009 -45.33 3.72 0.46
CA PRO A 1009 -45.21 3.77 -0.99
C PRO A 1009 -46.58 3.55 -1.65
N ASN A 1010 -46.68 3.86 -2.94
CA ASN A 1010 -47.91 3.95 -3.76
C ASN A 1010 -48.72 5.24 -3.56
N SER A 1011 -48.57 5.92 -2.41
CA SER A 1011 -48.83 7.36 -2.32
C SER A 1011 -47.54 8.15 -2.62
N GLU A 1012 -47.67 9.45 -2.90
CA GLU A 1012 -46.55 10.37 -2.69
C GLU A 1012 -46.35 10.54 -1.18
N PRO A 1013 -45.12 10.40 -0.64
CA PRO A 1013 -44.89 10.67 0.77
C PRO A 1013 -45.21 12.13 1.08
N SER A 1014 -45.88 12.39 2.20
CA SER A 1014 -46.29 13.74 2.59
C SER A 1014 -45.08 14.69 2.61
N ALA A 1015 -45.28 15.94 2.18
CA ALA A 1015 -44.21 16.93 2.17
C ALA A 1015 -43.55 17.07 3.55
N ASP A 1016 -44.34 16.97 4.61
CA ASP A 1016 -43.89 16.94 6.01
C ASP A 1016 -42.98 15.75 6.32
N LEU A 1017 -43.32 14.54 5.86
CA LEU A 1017 -42.48 13.34 6.01
C LEU A 1017 -41.15 13.49 5.26
N ILE A 1018 -41.17 13.99 4.01
CA ILE A 1018 -39.93 14.28 3.26
C ILE A 1018 -39.08 15.31 4.01
N MET A 1019 -39.69 16.37 4.54
CA MET A 1019 -39.02 17.41 5.31
C MET A 1019 -38.46 16.89 6.65
N ASN A 1020 -39.17 16.02 7.35
CA ASN A 1020 -38.72 15.44 8.62
C ASN A 1020 -37.56 14.45 8.39
N VAL A 1021 -37.63 13.62 7.35
CA VAL A 1021 -36.50 12.74 6.95
C VAL A 1021 -35.30 13.57 6.46
N SER A 1022 -35.52 14.65 5.70
CA SER A 1022 -34.42 15.51 5.23
C SER A 1022 -33.69 16.23 6.38
N ARG A 1023 -34.36 16.51 7.50
CA ARG A 1023 -33.77 17.05 8.74
C ARG A 1023 -32.94 16.03 9.55
N CYS A 1024 -32.90 14.76 9.15
CA CYS A 1024 -32.24 13.68 9.88
C CYS A 1024 -30.97 13.15 9.16
N ARG A 1025 -29.94 12.75 9.92
CA ARG A 1025 -28.65 12.26 9.36
C ARG A 1025 -28.65 10.79 8.93
N ARG A 1026 -29.47 9.95 9.55
CA ARG A 1026 -29.68 8.53 9.21
C ARG A 1026 -31.18 8.19 9.28
N LEU A 1027 -31.56 7.11 8.61
CA LEU A 1027 -32.89 6.50 8.72
C LEU A 1027 -32.73 5.12 9.38
N ILE A 1028 -33.48 4.89 10.45
CA ILE A 1028 -33.67 3.59 11.10
C ILE A 1028 -35.08 3.10 10.75
N VAL A 1029 -35.23 1.82 10.37
CA VAL A 1029 -36.51 1.17 10.08
C VAL A 1029 -36.64 -0.11 10.90
N VAL A 1030 -37.71 -0.23 11.69
CA VAL A 1030 -38.03 -1.44 12.45
C VAL A 1030 -38.90 -2.36 11.60
N LEU A 1031 -38.31 -3.42 11.06
CA LEU A 1031 -39.01 -4.45 10.28
C LEU A 1031 -39.54 -5.53 11.22
N SER A 1032 -40.73 -5.28 11.76
CA SER A 1032 -41.54 -6.27 12.47
C SER A 1032 -42.44 -7.07 11.50
N VAL A 1033 -43.19 -8.05 12.01
CA VAL A 1033 -44.26 -8.70 11.24
C VAL A 1033 -45.30 -7.67 10.78
N ALA A 1034 -45.76 -6.81 11.69
CA ALA A 1034 -46.75 -5.76 11.37
C ALA A 1034 -46.23 -4.69 10.38
N TYR A 1035 -44.91 -4.51 10.27
CA TYR A 1035 -44.30 -3.69 9.22
C TYR A 1035 -44.26 -4.44 7.87
N LEU A 1036 -43.93 -5.74 7.88
CA LEU A 1036 -43.85 -6.58 6.68
C LEU A 1036 -45.21 -6.98 6.10
N GLU A 1037 -46.27 -6.99 6.91
CA GLU A 1037 -47.64 -7.32 6.49
C GLU A 1037 -48.37 -6.13 5.85
N GLN A 1038 -47.83 -4.91 5.92
CA GLN A 1038 -48.36 -3.75 5.21
C GLN A 1038 -48.42 -4.04 3.68
N ASP A 1039 -49.49 -3.63 3.00
CA ASP A 1039 -49.80 -4.03 1.62
C ASP A 1039 -48.64 -3.77 0.63
N TRP A 1040 -47.91 -2.68 0.84
CA TRP A 1040 -46.76 -2.28 0.04
C TRP A 1040 -45.53 -3.16 0.26
N CYS A 1041 -45.35 -3.74 1.44
CA CYS A 1041 -44.25 -4.66 1.74
C CYS A 1041 -44.45 -6.00 1.00
N ASN A 1042 -45.70 -6.44 0.86
CA ASN A 1042 -46.04 -7.65 0.10
C ASN A 1042 -45.99 -7.44 -1.42
N SER A 1043 -46.41 -6.28 -1.92
CA SER A 1043 -46.50 -5.99 -3.37
C SER A 1043 -45.25 -5.30 -3.95
N ASN A 1044 -44.88 -4.14 -3.42
CA ASN A 1044 -44.00 -3.16 -4.07
C ASN A 1044 -42.71 -2.85 -3.29
N PHE A 1045 -42.31 -3.68 -2.31
CA PHE A 1045 -41.16 -3.44 -1.43
C PHE A 1045 -39.87 -3.07 -2.17
N ARG A 1046 -39.63 -3.67 -3.34
CA ARG A 1046 -38.46 -3.36 -4.18
C ARG A 1046 -38.39 -1.89 -4.56
N GLU A 1047 -39.52 -1.28 -4.91
CA GLU A 1047 -39.61 0.12 -5.34
C GLU A 1047 -39.62 1.07 -4.15
N GLY A 1048 -40.27 0.68 -3.05
CA GLY A 1048 -40.14 1.36 -1.75
C GLY A 1048 -38.68 1.44 -1.28
N LEU A 1049 -37.92 0.35 -1.38
CA LEU A 1049 -36.49 0.32 -1.01
C LEU A 1049 -35.63 1.28 -1.86
N TRP A 1050 -35.92 1.44 -3.16
CA TRP A 1050 -35.23 2.43 -4.00
C TRP A 1050 -35.52 3.86 -3.54
N ARG A 1051 -36.78 4.21 -3.25
CA ARG A 1051 -37.15 5.53 -2.72
C ARG A 1051 -36.53 5.81 -1.34
N LEU A 1052 -36.42 4.80 -0.47
CA LEU A 1052 -35.74 4.93 0.82
C LEU A 1052 -34.22 5.16 0.70
N LEU A 1053 -33.58 4.59 -0.34
CA LEU A 1053 -32.16 4.80 -0.66
C LEU A 1053 -31.89 6.16 -1.32
N GLU A 1054 -32.89 6.72 -2.01
CA GLU A 1054 -32.87 8.08 -2.55
C GLU A 1054 -33.03 9.12 -1.44
N LEU A 1055 -33.97 8.91 -0.51
CA LEU A 1055 -34.19 9.77 0.66
C LEU A 1055 -33.03 9.70 1.70
N SER A 1056 -32.32 8.58 1.80
CA SER A 1056 -31.31 8.39 2.85
C SER A 1056 -30.06 7.60 2.40
N ARG A 1057 -28.88 8.18 2.66
CA ARG A 1057 -27.59 7.50 2.42
C ARG A 1057 -27.35 6.44 3.49
N LYS A 1058 -27.53 5.17 3.12
CA LYS A 1058 -27.38 3.96 3.96
C LYS A 1058 -28.40 3.89 5.14
N PRO A 1059 -29.66 3.55 4.88
CA PRO A 1059 -30.62 3.22 5.92
C PRO A 1059 -30.20 1.99 6.73
N ILE A 1060 -30.65 1.95 7.99
CA ILE A 1060 -30.40 0.90 8.98
C ILE A 1060 -31.74 0.17 9.22
N PHE A 1061 -31.79 -1.14 8.96
CA PHE A 1061 -32.97 -1.96 9.24
C PHE A 1061 -32.73 -2.86 10.46
N ILE A 1062 -33.71 -2.92 11.36
CA ILE A 1062 -33.72 -3.79 12.55
C ILE A 1062 -34.78 -4.88 12.33
N VAL A 1063 -34.39 -6.16 12.40
CA VAL A 1063 -35.29 -7.34 12.26
C VAL A 1063 -35.19 -8.20 13.52
N PHE A 1064 -36.28 -8.82 13.96
CA PHE A 1064 -36.27 -9.70 15.15
C PHE A 1064 -35.83 -11.14 14.81
N GLU A 1065 -35.14 -11.83 15.73
CA GLU A 1065 -34.47 -13.12 15.46
C GLU A 1065 -35.41 -14.27 15.05
N SER A 1066 -36.63 -14.33 15.59
CA SER A 1066 -37.67 -15.28 15.17
C SER A 1066 -38.05 -15.09 13.69
N GLN A 1067 -38.44 -13.87 13.34
CA GLN A 1067 -38.79 -13.44 11.98
C GLN A 1067 -37.65 -13.72 10.98
N TYR A 1068 -36.39 -13.50 11.39
CA TYR A 1068 -35.21 -13.72 10.54
C TYR A 1068 -34.96 -15.20 10.19
N ARG A 1069 -35.43 -16.15 11.02
CA ARG A 1069 -35.25 -17.60 10.81
C ARG A 1069 -36.46 -18.26 10.16
N GLU A 1070 -37.68 -17.86 10.52
CA GLU A 1070 -38.90 -18.61 10.18
C GLU A 1070 -39.63 -18.06 8.95
N ILE A 1071 -39.49 -16.75 8.65
CA ILE A 1071 -40.26 -16.10 7.57
C ILE A 1071 -39.37 -15.81 6.36
N ALA A 1072 -39.58 -16.57 5.28
CA ALA A 1072 -38.88 -16.41 4.00
C ALA A 1072 -39.40 -15.21 3.15
N HIS A 1073 -39.63 -14.04 3.77
CA HIS A 1073 -40.23 -12.89 3.11
C HIS A 1073 -39.31 -12.30 2.01
N PRO A 1074 -39.83 -11.98 0.81
CA PRO A 1074 -39.01 -11.47 -0.30
C PRO A 1074 -38.23 -10.19 0.05
N ALA A 1075 -38.75 -9.34 0.94
CA ALA A 1075 -38.06 -8.15 1.43
C ALA A 1075 -36.72 -8.48 2.10
N ILE A 1076 -36.70 -9.50 2.97
CA ILE A 1076 -35.49 -9.92 3.70
C ILE A 1076 -34.44 -10.49 2.74
N THR A 1077 -34.87 -11.19 1.69
CA THR A 1077 -33.98 -11.69 0.63
C THR A 1077 -33.39 -10.55 -0.20
N LEU A 1078 -34.17 -9.53 -0.55
CA LEU A 1078 -33.69 -8.35 -1.27
C LEU A 1078 -32.69 -7.53 -0.43
N LEU A 1079 -32.96 -7.37 0.88
CA LEU A 1079 -32.03 -6.72 1.83
C LEU A 1079 -30.73 -7.53 1.99
N LYS A 1080 -30.79 -8.87 1.98
CA LYS A 1080 -29.60 -9.74 1.95
C LYS A 1080 -28.76 -9.54 0.68
N GLN A 1081 -29.40 -9.30 -0.48
CA GLN A 1081 -28.72 -8.98 -1.75
C GLN A 1081 -28.06 -7.59 -1.74
N HIS A 1082 -28.67 -6.59 -1.09
CA HIS A 1082 -28.20 -5.20 -1.04
C HIS A 1082 -27.38 -4.82 0.20
N ARG A 1083 -26.71 -5.79 0.85
CA ARG A 1083 -25.89 -5.63 2.07
C ARG A 1083 -24.70 -4.64 1.97
N SER A 1084 -24.30 -4.21 0.78
CA SER A 1084 -23.26 -3.19 0.58
C SER A 1084 -23.79 -1.75 0.69
N THR A 1085 -25.08 -1.54 0.40
CA THR A 1085 -25.76 -0.24 0.41
C THR A 1085 -26.64 -0.04 1.64
N VAL A 1086 -26.92 -1.10 2.40
CA VAL A 1086 -27.89 -1.12 3.52
C VAL A 1086 -27.28 -1.82 4.73
N THR A 1087 -27.49 -1.26 5.93
CA THR A 1087 -27.12 -1.91 7.20
C THR A 1087 -28.30 -2.73 7.71
N LEU A 1088 -28.10 -4.03 7.99
CA LEU A 1088 -29.13 -4.93 8.50
C LEU A 1088 -28.68 -5.51 9.84
N LEU A 1089 -29.41 -5.18 10.92
CA LEU A 1089 -29.14 -5.60 12.29
C LEU A 1089 -30.23 -6.57 12.77
N VAL A 1090 -29.85 -7.59 13.54
CA VAL A 1090 -30.79 -8.59 14.09
C VAL A 1090 -30.92 -8.42 15.60
N TRP A 1091 -32.14 -8.14 16.06
CA TRP A 1091 -32.49 -8.10 17.48
C TRP A 1091 -32.70 -9.51 18.04
N ARG A 1092 -31.94 -9.85 19.08
CA ARG A 1092 -31.90 -11.18 19.71
C ARG A 1092 -32.28 -11.10 21.18
N ALA A 1093 -32.53 -12.24 21.82
CA ALA A 1093 -32.71 -12.28 23.28
C ALA A 1093 -31.52 -11.66 24.04
N SER A 1094 -30.29 -11.85 23.55
CA SER A 1094 -29.07 -11.24 24.12
C SER A 1094 -28.96 -9.73 23.88
N SER A 1095 -29.66 -9.17 22.89
CA SER A 1095 -29.64 -7.73 22.56
C SER A 1095 -30.27 -6.85 23.65
N MET A 1096 -31.10 -7.43 24.53
CA MET A 1096 -31.62 -6.74 25.72
C MET A 1096 -30.52 -6.19 26.64
N THR A 1097 -29.31 -6.77 26.61
CA THR A 1097 -28.18 -6.23 27.38
C THR A 1097 -27.58 -5.01 26.67
N PRO A 1098 -27.41 -3.85 27.35
CA PRO A 1098 -26.91 -2.61 26.74
C PRO A 1098 -25.38 -2.59 26.54
N SER A 1099 -24.75 -3.76 26.58
CA SER A 1099 -23.35 -4.03 26.24
C SER A 1099 -23.21 -5.07 25.11
N SER A 1100 -24.34 -5.56 24.57
CA SER A 1100 -24.38 -6.50 23.45
C SER A 1100 -23.86 -5.90 22.15
N ASP A 1101 -23.48 -6.79 21.23
CA ASP A 1101 -22.89 -6.41 19.95
C ASP A 1101 -23.88 -5.67 19.04
N PHE A 1102 -25.19 -5.92 19.18
CA PHE A 1102 -26.25 -5.17 18.49
C PHE A 1102 -26.12 -3.65 18.71
N TRP A 1103 -25.97 -3.21 19.97
CA TRP A 1103 -25.83 -1.78 20.28
C TRP A 1103 -24.51 -1.20 19.78
N LYS A 1104 -23.44 -2.01 19.71
CA LYS A 1104 -22.15 -1.59 19.15
C LYS A 1104 -22.22 -1.40 17.64
N GLU A 1105 -22.83 -2.34 16.92
CA GLU A 1105 -23.05 -2.26 15.46
C GLU A 1105 -24.00 -1.11 15.10
N LEU A 1106 -25.07 -0.91 15.86
CA LEU A 1106 -25.96 0.25 15.72
C LEU A 1106 -25.22 1.58 15.97
N CYS A 1107 -24.42 1.66 17.04
CA CYS A 1107 -23.61 2.84 17.32
C CYS A 1107 -22.56 3.11 16.25
N LEU A 1108 -21.98 2.08 15.61
CA LEU A 1108 -21.03 2.21 14.49
C LEU A 1108 -21.68 2.75 13.21
N ALA A 1109 -22.94 2.42 12.95
CA ALA A 1109 -23.69 2.89 11.78
C ALA A 1109 -24.24 4.33 11.93
N LEU A 1110 -24.47 4.77 13.17
CA LEU A 1110 -24.85 6.13 13.54
C LEU A 1110 -23.67 7.13 13.40
N PRO A 1111 -23.95 8.45 13.24
CA PRO A 1111 -22.91 9.48 13.14
C PRO A 1111 -22.05 9.57 14.41
N ARG A 1112 -20.82 10.09 14.30
CA ARG A 1112 -19.90 10.25 15.44
C ARG A 1112 -20.31 11.49 16.28
N LYS A 1113 -20.65 11.27 17.56
CA LYS A 1113 -20.81 12.34 18.57
C LYS A 1113 -19.45 12.79 19.12
N VAL A 1114 -19.41 14.04 19.61
CA VAL A 1114 -18.34 14.56 20.48
C VAL A 1114 -18.97 15.00 21.81
N SER A 1115 -18.42 14.51 22.92
CA SER A 1115 -18.81 14.91 24.26
C SER A 1115 -18.06 16.18 24.69
N PHE A 1116 -18.73 17.32 24.63
CA PHE A 1116 -18.20 18.59 25.11
C PHE A 1116 -18.24 18.69 26.65
N PRO A 1117 -17.30 19.42 27.29
CA PRO A 1117 -17.40 19.72 28.72
C PRO A 1117 -18.64 20.59 29.01
N GLY A 1118 -19.50 20.15 29.92
CA GLY A 1118 -20.84 20.72 30.16
C GLY A 1118 -20.93 22.15 30.72
N SER A 1119 -19.87 22.97 30.62
CA SER A 1119 -19.92 24.43 30.78
C SER A 1119 -19.97 25.17 29.43
N VAL A 1120 -19.86 24.46 28.32
CA VAL A 1120 -20.08 24.96 26.96
C VAL A 1120 -21.27 24.18 26.38
N GLY A 1121 -22.30 24.89 25.94
CA GLY A 1121 -23.48 24.28 25.33
C GLY A 1121 -23.15 23.57 24.02
N ASP A 1122 -24.09 22.76 23.53
CA ASP A 1122 -23.98 22.13 22.20
C ASP A 1122 -23.77 23.22 21.14
N PRO A 1123 -22.64 23.24 20.40
CA PRO A 1123 -22.37 24.31 19.44
C PRO A 1123 -23.36 24.31 18.26
N GLN A 1124 -24.12 23.22 18.05
CA GLN A 1124 -25.24 23.21 17.10
C GLN A 1124 -26.46 24.01 17.60
N THR A 1125 -26.58 24.32 18.90
CA THR A 1125 -27.68 25.13 19.44
C THR A 1125 -27.30 26.58 19.74
N GLN A 1126 -26.01 26.89 19.96
CA GLN A 1126 -25.57 28.27 20.22
C GLN A 1126 -25.79 29.24 19.05
N LEU A 1127 -25.89 28.73 17.81
CA LEU A 1127 -26.11 29.54 16.61
C LEU A 1127 -27.60 29.78 16.28
N GLN A 1128 -28.53 29.38 17.16
CA GLN A 1128 -29.97 29.41 16.87
C GLN A 1128 -30.83 30.07 17.96
N GLU A 1129 -30.23 30.91 18.82
CA GLU A 1129 -30.97 31.91 19.62
C GLU A 1129 -31.21 33.23 18.85
N ASP A 1130 -30.66 33.37 17.64
CA ASP A 1130 -30.97 34.50 16.75
C ASP A 1130 -32.41 34.36 16.21
N LYS A 1131 -33.30 35.28 16.62
CA LYS A 1131 -34.75 35.14 16.46
C LYS A 1131 -35.24 35.68 15.11
N ASP A 1132 -35.29 34.81 14.09
CA ASP A 1132 -36.11 35.03 12.90
C ASP A 1132 -37.54 34.50 13.11
N PRO A 1133 -38.57 35.35 13.29
CA PRO A 1133 -39.92 34.92 13.69
C PRO A 1133 -40.79 34.39 12.53
N MET A 1134 -40.23 34.18 11.34
CA MET A 1134 -41.01 34.09 10.09
C MET A 1134 -41.20 32.66 9.52
N LEU A 1135 -40.63 31.62 10.15
CA LEU A 1135 -40.70 30.23 9.65
C LEU A 1135 -41.09 29.19 10.72
N ILE A 1136 -42.03 29.55 11.61
CA ILE A 1136 -42.66 28.61 12.55
C ILE A 1136 -44.13 28.42 12.19
N LEU A 1137 -44.44 27.39 11.39
CA LEU A 1137 -45.81 26.95 11.12
C LEU A 1137 -46.14 25.71 11.98
N HIS A 1138 -46.36 25.92 13.28
CA HIS A 1138 -46.77 24.84 14.18
C HIS A 1138 -48.27 24.53 14.00
N SER A 1139 -48.60 23.40 13.36
CA SER A 1139 -49.98 22.95 13.12
C SER A 1139 -50.66 22.37 14.38
N SER A 1140 -50.43 22.94 15.55
CA SER A 1140 -50.78 22.38 16.86
C SER A 1140 -51.18 23.45 17.89
N TYR A 1141 -52.03 24.39 17.48
CA TYR A 1141 -52.57 25.44 18.37
C TYR A 1141 -54.02 25.85 18.00
N LEU A 1142 -54.91 24.87 17.97
CA LEU A 1142 -56.37 25.08 18.02
C LEU A 1142 -57.02 24.09 19.00
N ASP A 1143 -56.85 24.39 20.29
CA ASP A 1143 -57.82 24.07 21.34
C ASP A 1143 -57.61 25.07 22.48
N SER A 1144 -58.68 25.55 23.12
CA SER A 1144 -58.60 26.69 24.06
C SER A 1144 -59.59 26.62 25.21
N ALA A 1145 -59.11 26.14 26.36
CA ALA A 1145 -59.66 26.35 27.71
C ALA A 1145 -58.60 25.92 28.74
N GLY A 1146 -58.35 26.61 29.85
CA GLY A 1146 -58.85 27.91 30.30
C GLY A 1146 -58.26 28.30 31.67
N ASP A 1147 -58.40 29.57 32.02
CA ASP A 1147 -58.32 30.18 33.37
C ASP A 1147 -57.01 30.20 34.20
N LEU A 1148 -56.57 31.46 34.44
CA LEU A 1148 -56.16 32.07 35.72
C LEU A 1148 -54.81 31.72 36.41
N ASP A 1149 -53.91 32.72 36.34
CA ASP A 1149 -52.90 33.12 37.35
C ASP A 1149 -53.59 33.57 38.67
N PRO A 1150 -52.92 33.68 39.87
CA PRO A 1150 -51.70 34.48 40.04
C PRO A 1150 -50.64 34.03 41.10
N ASP A 1151 -49.58 34.84 41.19
CA ASP A 1151 -48.62 35.07 42.30
C ASP A 1151 -47.47 34.07 42.59
N GLY A 1152 -46.23 34.58 42.76
CA GLY A 1152 -45.14 33.87 43.46
C GLY A 1152 -43.68 34.10 43.00
N ASP A 1153 -43.11 35.28 43.23
CA ASP A 1153 -41.76 35.71 42.80
C ASP A 1153 -40.54 35.07 43.56
N LEU A 1154 -39.33 35.27 43.02
CA LEU A 1154 -37.96 35.18 43.63
C LEU A 1154 -37.26 33.82 43.92
N GLY A 1155 -36.03 33.68 43.38
CA GLY A 1155 -34.84 33.68 44.28
C GLY A 1155 -33.86 32.47 44.38
N THR A 1156 -32.90 32.35 43.44
CA THR A 1156 -31.47 31.97 43.64
C THR A 1156 -31.01 30.80 44.55
N GLY A 1157 -30.34 29.79 43.96
CA GLY A 1157 -29.74 28.61 44.64
C GLY A 1157 -28.30 28.71 45.21
N LEU A 1158 -27.59 27.57 45.41
CA LEU A 1158 -26.11 27.45 45.58
C LEU A 1158 -25.59 26.00 45.88
N ARG A 1159 -24.31 25.72 45.52
CA ARG A 1159 -23.42 24.58 45.92
C ARG A 1159 -23.84 23.15 45.47
N GLY A 1160 -22.95 22.15 45.38
CA GLY A 1160 -21.47 22.12 45.50
C GLY A 1160 -20.95 20.77 46.06
N ARG A 1161 -20.09 20.03 45.33
CA ARG A 1161 -19.50 18.72 45.74
C ARG A 1161 -18.24 18.88 46.61
N VAL A 1162 -17.80 17.79 47.29
CA VAL A 1162 -16.44 17.16 47.14
C VAL A 1162 -16.12 16.01 48.16
N PHE A 1163 -15.34 15.00 47.70
CA PHE A 1163 -14.55 13.92 48.38
C PHE A 1163 -15.15 12.85 49.33
N GLY A 1164 -14.52 11.64 49.30
CA GLY A 1164 -14.49 10.65 50.41
C GLY A 1164 -14.52 9.15 50.00
N SER A 1165 -13.53 8.35 50.46
CA SER A 1165 -13.56 6.85 50.50
C SER A 1165 -12.56 6.32 51.57
N PRO A 1166 -12.84 5.20 52.28
CA PRO A 1166 -12.31 3.85 51.91
C PRO A 1166 -13.19 2.63 52.35
N GLN A 1167 -12.60 1.41 52.39
CA GLN A 1167 -13.16 0.04 52.66
C GLN A 1167 -13.33 -0.30 54.18
N PRO A 1168 -13.68 -1.52 54.70
CA PRO A 1168 -13.95 -2.89 54.13
C PRO A 1168 -15.32 -3.48 54.68
N PRO A 1169 -15.61 -4.74 55.18
CA PRO A 1169 -14.89 -6.03 55.41
C PRO A 1169 -15.50 -7.33 54.78
N ARG A 1170 -16.17 -8.25 55.53
CA ARG A 1170 -16.39 -9.69 55.19
C ARG A 1170 -17.54 -10.43 55.94
N LEU A 1171 -18.10 -11.48 55.31
CA LEU A 1171 -18.45 -12.90 55.73
C LEU A 1171 -19.55 -13.41 54.75
N GLY A 1172 -19.75 -14.67 54.32
CA GLY A 1172 -19.39 -16.05 54.72
C GLY A 1172 -20.67 -16.90 54.84
N GLY A 1173 -20.87 -18.16 54.37
CA GLY A 1173 -20.09 -19.12 53.57
C GLY A 1173 -20.80 -20.52 53.53
N ARG A 1174 -20.28 -21.51 52.76
CA ARG A 1174 -20.78 -22.93 52.60
C ARG A 1174 -22.14 -23.10 51.86
N SER A 1175 -22.51 -24.23 51.22
CA SER A 1175 -21.84 -25.52 50.89
C SER A 1175 -22.48 -26.22 49.66
N ALA A 1176 -21.77 -27.20 49.06
CA ALA A 1176 -22.23 -28.13 48.00
C ALA A 1176 -22.95 -29.39 48.62
N PRO A 1177 -23.25 -30.55 47.94
CA PRO A 1177 -22.88 -30.99 46.56
C PRO A 1177 -23.86 -31.93 45.77
N ARG A 1178 -23.46 -32.33 44.53
CA ARG A 1178 -23.77 -33.62 43.80
C ARG A 1178 -25.25 -33.94 43.40
N ALA A 1179 -25.56 -34.80 42.41
CA ALA A 1179 -24.81 -35.42 41.29
C ALA A 1179 -25.73 -36.16 40.27
N LEU A 1180 -25.12 -36.65 39.17
CA LEU A 1180 -25.50 -37.77 38.30
C LEU A 1180 -26.52 -37.55 37.15
N ALA A 1181 -26.40 -38.42 36.15
CA ALA A 1181 -27.08 -38.48 34.83
C ALA A 1181 -27.69 -39.93 34.66
N PRO A 1182 -28.02 -40.54 33.49
CA PRO A 1182 -27.66 -40.24 32.08
C PRO A 1182 -28.70 -40.55 30.94
N SER A 1183 -28.24 -40.37 29.68
CA SER A 1183 -28.47 -41.20 28.44
C SER A 1183 -29.80 -41.23 27.65
N GLY A 1184 -29.65 -41.20 26.30
CA GLY A 1184 -30.62 -41.57 25.24
C GLY A 1184 -31.15 -40.37 24.42
N THR A 1185 -30.95 -40.15 23.10
CA THR A 1185 -31.13 -40.93 21.83
C THR A 1185 -32.59 -41.35 21.56
N GLU A 1186 -33.21 -41.12 20.38
CA GLU A 1186 -32.77 -40.57 19.07
C GLU A 1186 -34.02 -40.16 18.20
N GLU A 1187 -33.83 -39.31 17.16
CA GLU A 1187 -34.65 -39.17 15.90
C GLU A 1187 -36.21 -38.96 15.93
N ALA A 1188 -36.93 -38.46 14.90
CA ALA A 1188 -36.65 -37.47 13.82
C ALA A 1188 -37.94 -37.00 13.06
N GLN A 1189 -37.86 -35.84 12.39
CA GLN A 1189 -38.61 -35.36 11.17
C GLN A 1189 -40.09 -34.84 11.17
N LEU A 1190 -40.22 -33.65 10.53
CA LEU A 1190 -41.25 -33.12 9.59
C LEU A 1190 -42.65 -32.54 10.02
N ARG A 1191 -42.84 -31.23 9.73
CA ARG A 1191 -43.90 -30.54 8.92
C ARG A 1191 -45.41 -30.76 9.19
N ASP A 1192 -46.32 -29.79 8.99
CA ASP A 1192 -46.28 -28.34 8.59
C ASP A 1192 -47.63 -27.65 8.98
N GLY A 1193 -47.73 -26.30 8.96
CA GLY A 1193 -49.03 -25.60 8.68
C GLY A 1193 -49.83 -24.82 9.76
N GLN A 1194 -49.71 -23.47 9.70
CA GLN A 1194 -50.84 -22.52 9.43
C GLN A 1194 -51.73 -21.87 10.54
N ARG A 1195 -51.31 -20.66 10.97
CA ARG A 1195 -52.06 -19.37 11.25
C ARG A 1195 -53.56 -19.35 11.65
N SER A 1196 -53.85 -18.63 12.76
CA SER A 1196 -54.76 -17.44 12.88
C SER A 1196 -54.97 -17.06 14.37
N GLU A 1197 -55.48 -15.89 14.81
CA GLU A 1197 -55.26 -14.47 14.47
C GLU A 1197 -56.01 -13.59 15.53
N LEU A 1198 -55.44 -12.48 16.03
CA LEU A 1198 -56.15 -11.30 16.64
C LEU A 1198 -57.02 -11.49 17.93
N ASP A 1199 -57.27 -10.52 18.83
CA ASP A 1199 -56.61 -9.22 19.14
C ASP A 1199 -56.89 -8.74 20.60
N VAL A 1200 -56.44 -7.52 20.93
CA VAL A 1200 -56.69 -6.67 22.13
C VAL A 1200 -58.05 -6.86 22.86
N SER A 1201 -58.14 -6.69 24.19
CA SER A 1201 -57.98 -5.38 24.85
C SER A 1201 -57.74 -5.42 26.38
N ASP A 1202 -56.93 -4.47 26.85
CA ASP A 1202 -57.09 -3.54 28.00
C ASP A 1202 -57.80 -3.96 29.32
N LEU A 1203 -57.43 -3.45 30.50
CA LEU A 1203 -56.23 -2.74 31.00
C LEU A 1203 -56.29 -2.83 32.54
N GLY A 1204 -55.32 -3.49 33.21
CA GLY A 1204 -55.58 -4.09 34.55
C GLY A 1204 -54.52 -3.92 35.65
N SER A 1205 -53.87 -2.76 35.75
CA SER A 1205 -53.13 -2.29 36.95
C SER A 1205 -52.25 -3.28 37.77
N ARG A 1206 -50.98 -3.40 37.35
CA ARG A 1206 -49.78 -3.28 38.22
C ARG A 1206 -49.70 -4.14 39.50
N ASN A 1207 -49.12 -5.33 39.39
CA ASN A 1207 -47.97 -5.69 40.23
C ASN A 1207 -47.19 -6.87 39.62
N TYR A 1208 -45.96 -6.65 39.15
CA TYR A 1208 -45.10 -7.70 38.60
C TYR A 1208 -43.98 -8.02 39.61
N GLY A 1209 -43.74 -9.27 40.00
CA GLY A 1209 -44.43 -10.52 39.63
C GLY A 1209 -43.42 -11.66 39.68
N ALA A 1210 -43.63 -12.64 40.56
CA ALA A 1210 -42.66 -13.70 40.84
C ALA A 1210 -43.25 -15.08 40.57
N ARG A 1211 -42.35 -16.02 40.19
CA ARG A 1211 -42.62 -17.40 39.74
C ARG A 1211 -43.30 -17.47 38.36
N THR A 1212 -42.92 -18.36 37.43
CA THR A 1212 -42.53 -19.79 37.47
C THR A 1212 -43.69 -20.73 37.79
N ASP A 1213 -43.62 -21.94 37.20
CA ASP A 1213 -44.34 -23.15 37.59
C ASP A 1213 -45.85 -23.21 37.20
N PHE A 1214 -46.41 -24.29 36.63
CA PHE A 1214 -45.84 -25.49 35.97
C PHE A 1214 -46.99 -26.35 35.38
N TYR A 1215 -46.66 -27.31 34.48
CA TYR A 1215 -47.38 -28.59 34.26
C TYR A 1215 -48.82 -28.56 33.68
N CYS A 1216 -49.36 -29.63 33.07
CA CYS A 1216 -48.81 -30.80 32.34
C CYS A 1216 -50.00 -31.55 31.68
N LEU A 1217 -49.79 -32.25 30.55
CA LEU A 1217 -50.14 -33.69 30.35
C LEU A 1217 -50.06 -34.13 28.88
N VAL A 1218 -49.78 -35.42 28.71
CA VAL A 1218 -50.12 -36.29 27.56
C VAL A 1218 -51.42 -37.01 28.00
N THR A 1219 -52.47 -37.21 27.20
CA THR A 1219 -52.67 -38.07 26.00
C THR A 1219 -53.78 -37.46 25.10
N GLU A 1220 -54.17 -37.97 23.92
CA GLU A 1220 -54.06 -39.31 23.29
C GLU A 1220 -54.22 -39.18 21.74
N ASP A 1221 -53.64 -40.13 21.00
CA ASP A 1221 -53.78 -40.59 19.59
C ASP A 1221 -54.55 -39.80 18.48
N ASP A 1222 -54.07 -39.97 17.23
CA ASP A 1222 -54.57 -39.46 15.92
C ASP A 1222 -54.65 -37.92 15.75
N ILE A 1223 -53.79 -37.24 14.96
CA ILE A 1223 -52.66 -37.64 14.08
C ILE A 1223 -51.52 -36.63 14.24
#